data_AF-Q0BJV8-F1
#
_entry.id   AF-Q0BJV8-F1
#
_cell.length_a   1.000
_cell.length_b   1.000
_cell.length_c   1.000
_cell.angle_alpha   90.00
_cell.angle_beta   90.00
_cell.angle_gamma   90.00
#
_symmetry.space_group_name_H-M   'P 1'
#
loop_
_entity.id
_entity.type
_entity.pdbx_description
1 polymer ?
#
loop_
_entity_poly.entity_id
_entity_poly.type
_entity_poly.pdbx_seq_one_letter_code
_entity_poly.pdbx_strand_id
1 'polypeptide(L)'
;MSRYCGDDDPKSILDAAIHWRDTALLGGRSVLTNQPLWTSQALDLLDEHFVRNPDLGDGKFLEKLESQLAPAANSAKQLVAEMMWLLYLCPSSLTAAHKRKTIQAIWSWSGEPLPADSRWLDDDVLAGVGSAGPGFNQNQWRELAFLINFLRRFNELTNIRQLELIGERWAFDEWLRQVPDWEARQFRHMLLFLLFPDDFERIFGQNDRKTIVRHYSKHERRVVNRMDPVQLDRELQAIRKRLETERGTTQLDYYVPPLKGEWRSETFAAATENVTAEHIRLALHEIDQEGVPTDAESTGYDLVYDGKRYPPKLVLSLAVKQATGEPLDRAAFSGGEASSAFRLLRRLDFEVEPKEESSNGIPGLLNRFLKQASDGKELGTKGYLSVYRDLKVRVSFGKGNFARIPWIAFLGDGQSVNQGIYPVLLLYAEQQQLLLCYGVSEEGASRLSWGELAGAQTVREWFKGRYGRVPDRYDASIVRSTYDLTQPLPMAELQQDLDDVIDIYNQVLASDDAGELPDAIDLEQSDEPLPVRADLRAAIDAFSNALVASGVKFGDHHHGLVASFISSLVTKPLVILTGLSGSGKTQIAIRFGEWLGEDRLHVAAVRPDWTGAEALFGYEDALKRELDGRRAWSVPAPLEFILKAAADPQHPYLLLLDEMNLAHVERYFADVLSGMESGQPCIPNLHKGADDCWRLKANAEKQLPLPGNLWIVGTVNIDETTYMFSPKVLDRANTFEFRVHSSDLSIDAIKPHPCVAGDQELVRGLLSIAQDDNWHRDRQSDTLNELNQRLRQLHELLSRYNLEFGHRVFYEAIRFAALAQEAGINGLASIVDRIVMQKVLPRLHGSRRRLELPLLALAQFCRDLPDSILTDDKLPTFVIDEMPGQGATLPIAYAKTVRMLRSLRANQFASFTE
;
A
#
# COMPACT_ATOMS: atom_id res chain seq x y z
N MET A 1 8.39 8.34 -40.38
CA MET A 1 9.50 8.80 -39.54
C MET A 1 9.08 8.71 -38.09
N SER A 2 9.92 8.13 -37.24
CA SER A 2 9.64 7.91 -35.80
C SER A 2 9.52 9.21 -34.99
N ARG A 3 9.72 10.37 -35.63
CA ARG A 3 9.39 11.70 -35.12
C ARG A 3 7.90 11.95 -34.85
N TYR A 4 6.99 11.25 -35.51
CA TYR A 4 5.56 11.47 -35.28
C TYR A 4 5.15 10.92 -33.90
N CYS A 5 4.62 11.77 -33.01
CA CYS A 5 4.25 11.41 -31.64
C CYS A 5 2.74 11.60 -31.33
N GLY A 6 1.88 11.79 -32.34
CA GLY A 6 0.46 12.08 -32.15
C GLY A 6 0.19 13.57 -31.96
N ASP A 7 -0.61 13.90 -30.94
CA ASP A 7 -0.92 15.30 -30.56
C ASP A 7 0.25 15.99 -29.82
N ASP A 8 1.25 15.23 -29.39
CA ASP A 8 2.48 15.75 -28.79
C ASP A 8 3.42 16.26 -29.91
N ASP A 9 3.80 17.54 -29.90
CA ASP A 9 4.81 18.09 -30.82
C ASP A 9 6.23 17.92 -30.24
N PRO A 10 7.04 16.97 -30.74
CA PRO A 10 8.38 16.75 -30.21
C PRO A 10 9.40 17.75 -30.73
N LYS A 11 9.02 18.70 -31.61
CA LYS A 11 9.96 19.56 -32.33
C LYS A 11 10.88 20.34 -31.39
N SER A 12 10.35 21.03 -30.37
CA SER A 12 11.17 21.79 -29.42
C SER A 12 12.16 20.91 -28.65
N ILE A 13 11.78 19.66 -28.38
CA ILE A 13 12.61 18.68 -27.66
C ILE A 13 13.71 18.12 -28.56
N LEU A 14 13.41 17.85 -29.83
CA LEU A 14 14.41 17.43 -30.80
C LEU A 14 15.37 18.57 -31.19
N ASP A 15 14.88 19.81 -31.26
CA ASP A 15 15.72 20.99 -31.46
C ASP A 15 16.67 21.20 -30.26
N ALA A 16 16.20 20.95 -29.03
CA ALA A 16 17.03 20.93 -27.83
C ALA A 16 18.08 19.82 -27.86
N ALA A 17 17.73 18.63 -28.33
CA ALA A 17 18.66 17.52 -28.51
C ALA A 17 19.76 17.83 -29.54
N ILE A 18 19.40 18.46 -30.67
CA ILE A 18 20.36 18.92 -31.69
C ILE A 18 21.29 19.97 -31.09
N HIS A 19 20.75 20.96 -30.37
CA HIS A 19 21.55 21.97 -29.69
C HIS A 19 22.52 21.37 -28.69
N TRP A 20 22.07 20.39 -27.89
CA TRP A 20 22.93 19.66 -26.96
C TRP A 20 24.03 18.88 -27.70
N ARG A 21 23.70 18.15 -28.77
CA ARG A 21 24.67 17.39 -29.56
C ARG A 21 25.79 18.29 -30.08
N ASP A 22 25.43 19.42 -30.68
CA ASP A 22 26.39 20.29 -31.36
C ASP A 22 27.18 21.17 -30.37
N THR A 23 26.51 21.70 -29.34
CA THR A 23 27.11 22.64 -28.37
C THR A 23 27.86 21.92 -27.26
N ALA A 24 27.25 20.86 -26.70
CA ALA A 24 27.75 20.18 -25.52
C ALA A 24 28.52 18.91 -25.86
N LEU A 25 27.89 17.95 -26.54
CA LEU A 25 28.51 16.64 -26.79
C LEU A 25 29.74 16.74 -27.70
N LEU A 26 29.65 17.49 -28.80
CA LEU A 26 30.77 17.71 -29.74
C LEU A 26 31.58 18.97 -29.43
N GLY A 27 30.93 19.99 -28.86
CA GLY A 27 31.55 21.30 -28.61
C GLY A 27 32.17 21.47 -27.23
N GLY A 28 31.81 20.64 -26.24
CA GLY A 28 32.31 20.75 -24.86
C GLY A 28 31.79 21.96 -24.07
N ARG A 29 30.73 22.63 -24.55
CA ARG A 29 30.19 23.89 -24.00
C ARG A 29 28.82 23.67 -23.34
N SER A 30 28.49 24.50 -22.38
CA SER A 30 27.22 24.54 -21.68
C SER A 30 26.06 24.79 -22.65
N VAL A 31 24.98 24.02 -22.52
CA VAL A 31 23.78 24.25 -23.34
C VAL A 31 23.03 25.51 -22.92
N LEU A 32 23.19 25.96 -21.67
CA LEU A 32 22.49 27.12 -21.11
C LEU A 32 23.28 28.44 -21.25
N THR A 33 24.60 28.41 -21.06
CA THR A 33 25.47 29.61 -21.02
C THR A 33 26.46 29.70 -22.18
N ASN A 34 26.63 28.61 -22.94
CA ASN A 34 27.67 28.49 -23.97
C ASN A 34 29.12 28.66 -23.45
N GLN A 35 29.36 28.60 -22.14
CA GLN A 35 30.71 28.56 -21.54
C GLN A 35 31.29 27.13 -21.58
N PRO A 36 32.61 26.91 -21.52
CA PRO A 36 33.18 25.56 -21.39
C PRO A 36 32.62 24.85 -20.14
N LEU A 37 31.95 23.71 -20.31
CA LEU A 37 31.29 23.00 -19.19
C LEU A 37 31.33 21.47 -19.34
N TRP A 38 30.94 20.95 -20.51
CA TRP A 38 30.92 19.51 -20.82
C TRP A 38 32.33 18.99 -21.16
N THR A 39 33.27 19.22 -20.25
CA THR A 39 34.70 18.92 -20.42
C THR A 39 35.09 17.66 -19.65
N SER A 40 36.16 16.98 -20.08
CA SER A 40 36.69 15.79 -19.38
C SER A 40 37.04 16.08 -17.92
N GLN A 41 37.56 17.28 -17.62
CA GLN A 41 37.88 17.67 -16.24
C GLN A 41 36.65 17.69 -15.33
N ALA A 42 35.52 18.24 -15.80
CA ALA A 42 34.29 18.25 -15.02
C ALA A 42 33.69 16.84 -14.89
N LEU A 43 33.80 16.01 -15.94
CA LEU A 43 33.35 14.61 -15.91
C LEU A 43 34.17 13.74 -14.95
N ASP A 44 35.48 13.95 -14.86
CA ASP A 44 36.34 13.21 -13.94
C ASP A 44 36.01 13.51 -12.47
N LEU A 45 35.64 14.76 -12.16
CA LEU A 45 35.14 15.12 -10.82
C LEU A 45 33.82 14.40 -10.49
N LEU A 46 32.92 14.25 -11.46
CA LEU A 46 31.67 13.51 -11.26
C LEU A 46 31.91 12.00 -11.13
N ASP A 47 32.88 11.46 -11.86
CA ASP A 47 33.28 10.06 -11.68
C ASP A 47 33.83 9.80 -10.27
N GLU A 48 34.74 10.65 -9.81
CA GLU A 48 35.38 10.54 -8.50
C GLU A 48 34.35 10.63 -7.36
N HIS A 49 33.50 11.66 -7.40
CA HIS A 49 32.63 11.99 -6.26
C HIS A 49 31.27 11.28 -6.30
N PHE A 50 30.77 10.88 -7.47
CA PHE A 50 29.44 10.29 -7.60
C PHE A 50 29.46 8.84 -8.08
N VAL A 51 30.14 8.53 -9.20
CA VAL A 51 30.10 7.18 -9.80
C VAL A 51 30.90 6.18 -8.98
N ARG A 52 32.13 6.53 -8.59
CA ARG A 52 33.05 5.67 -7.83
C ARG A 52 32.79 5.72 -6.33
N ASN A 53 32.02 6.69 -5.86
CA ASN A 53 31.67 6.87 -4.46
C ASN A 53 30.15 7.07 -4.27
N PRO A 54 29.32 6.05 -4.57
CA PRO A 54 27.87 6.15 -4.46
C PRO A 54 27.42 6.19 -3.00
N ASP A 55 26.53 7.13 -2.66
CA ASP A 55 25.87 7.16 -1.36
C ASP A 55 24.66 6.19 -1.32
N LEU A 56 24.82 5.08 -0.60
CA LEU A 56 23.81 4.04 -0.41
C LEU A 56 22.90 4.25 0.81
N GLY A 57 22.97 5.42 1.47
CA GLY A 57 22.13 5.75 2.62
C GLY A 57 20.66 6.03 2.29
N ASP A 58 19.85 6.19 3.33
CA ASP A 58 18.38 6.29 3.28
C ASP A 58 17.84 7.68 2.86
N GLY A 59 18.72 8.65 2.56
CA GLY A 59 18.34 10.02 2.15
C GLY A 59 17.70 10.11 0.76
N LYS A 60 17.06 11.26 0.44
CA LYS A 60 16.47 11.50 -0.88
C LYS A 60 17.57 11.67 -1.95
N PHE A 61 17.25 11.39 -3.22
CA PHE A 61 18.23 11.46 -4.32
C PHE A 61 18.98 12.79 -4.40
N LEU A 62 18.28 13.93 -4.36
CA LEU A 62 18.92 15.24 -4.46
C LEU A 62 19.78 15.59 -3.23
N GLU A 63 19.37 15.19 -2.03
CA GLU A 63 20.13 15.41 -0.80
C GLU A 63 21.45 14.63 -0.82
N LYS A 64 21.38 13.37 -1.25
CA LYS A 64 22.57 12.52 -1.43
C LYS A 64 23.48 13.07 -2.52
N LEU A 65 22.90 13.46 -3.67
CA LEU A 65 23.65 14.06 -4.76
C LEU A 65 24.35 15.37 -4.34
N GLU A 66 23.67 16.24 -3.57
CA GLU A 66 24.25 17.47 -3.03
C GLU A 66 25.43 17.17 -2.09
N SER A 67 25.24 16.23 -1.16
CA SER A 67 26.27 15.79 -0.22
C SER A 67 27.50 15.22 -0.95
N GLN A 68 27.28 14.34 -1.93
CA GLN A 68 28.33 13.73 -2.74
C GLN A 68 29.10 14.78 -3.56
N LEU A 69 28.42 15.80 -4.09
CA LEU A 69 29.03 16.86 -4.91
C LEU A 69 29.50 18.07 -4.11
N ALA A 70 29.26 18.14 -2.80
CA ALA A 70 29.73 19.22 -1.94
C ALA A 70 31.22 19.55 -2.11
N PRO A 71 32.15 18.55 -2.14
CA PRO A 71 33.59 18.81 -2.35
C PRO A 71 33.96 19.11 -3.81
N ALA A 72 33.06 18.88 -4.78
CA ALA A 72 33.35 19.04 -6.20
C ALA A 72 33.36 20.53 -6.62
N ALA A 73 34.10 20.84 -7.68
CA ALA A 73 34.15 22.19 -8.24
C ALA A 73 32.78 22.66 -8.78
N ASN A 74 32.59 23.98 -8.84
CA ASN A 74 31.34 24.60 -9.32
C ASN A 74 30.93 24.12 -10.72
N SER A 75 31.91 23.92 -11.62
CA SER A 75 31.68 23.40 -12.96
C SER A 75 31.10 21.99 -12.97
N ALA A 76 31.46 21.12 -12.02
CA ALA A 76 30.87 19.78 -11.90
C ALA A 76 29.40 19.85 -11.46
N LYS A 77 29.07 20.75 -10.53
CA LYS A 77 27.69 20.98 -10.06
C LYS A 77 26.78 21.53 -11.17
N GLN A 78 27.28 22.50 -11.94
CA GLN A 78 26.60 23.03 -13.13
C GLN A 78 26.42 21.95 -14.20
N LEU A 79 27.45 21.13 -14.45
CA LEU A 79 27.38 20.05 -15.42
C LEU A 79 26.29 19.04 -15.04
N VAL A 80 26.15 18.67 -13.76
CA VAL A 80 25.08 17.76 -13.30
C VAL A 80 23.70 18.37 -13.51
N ALA A 81 23.53 19.69 -13.33
CA ALA A 81 22.26 20.35 -13.63
C ALA A 81 21.89 20.22 -15.12
N GLU A 82 22.85 20.40 -16.04
CA GLU A 82 22.60 20.22 -17.47
C GLU A 82 22.44 18.73 -17.87
N MET A 83 23.09 17.81 -17.17
CA MET A 83 22.85 16.37 -17.33
C MET A 83 21.44 15.96 -16.92
N MET A 84 20.93 16.50 -15.80
CA MET A 84 19.55 16.27 -15.37
C MET A 84 18.55 16.91 -16.33
N TRP A 85 18.85 18.09 -16.89
CA TRP A 85 18.07 18.68 -17.98
C TRP A 85 17.96 17.72 -19.16
N LEU A 86 19.07 17.12 -19.60
CA LEU A 86 19.09 16.15 -20.70
C LEU A 86 18.27 14.88 -20.37
N LEU A 87 18.44 14.33 -19.16
CA LEU A 87 17.68 13.17 -18.67
C LEU A 87 16.16 13.43 -18.66
N TYR A 88 15.74 14.69 -18.51
CA TYR A 88 14.34 15.09 -18.43
C TYR A 88 13.72 15.55 -19.76
N LEU A 89 14.45 15.56 -20.88
CA LEU A 89 13.89 15.92 -22.19
C LEU A 89 12.81 14.94 -22.67
N CYS A 90 12.98 13.64 -22.41
CA CYS A 90 12.03 12.61 -22.84
C CYS A 90 10.83 12.36 -21.91
N PRO A 91 10.99 12.22 -20.57
CA PRO A 91 9.91 11.84 -19.67
C PRO A 91 8.76 12.87 -19.60
N SER A 92 7.52 12.48 -19.95
CA SER A 92 6.33 13.34 -19.82
C SER A 92 5.59 13.19 -18.47
N SER A 93 6.07 12.31 -17.59
CA SER A 93 5.50 12.07 -16.25
C SER A 93 5.82 13.17 -15.23
N LEU A 94 6.82 14.02 -15.50
CA LEU A 94 7.22 15.15 -14.67
C LEU A 94 6.77 16.45 -15.37
N THR A 95 6.19 17.38 -14.61
CA THR A 95 5.80 18.69 -15.16
C THR A 95 7.03 19.53 -15.50
N ALA A 96 6.92 20.39 -16.51
CA ALA A 96 7.99 21.33 -16.89
C ALA A 96 8.48 22.18 -15.70
N ALA A 97 7.55 22.65 -14.88
CA ALA A 97 7.86 23.39 -13.65
C ALA A 97 8.69 22.56 -12.65
N HIS A 98 8.36 21.28 -12.46
CA HIS A 98 9.12 20.41 -11.58
C HIS A 98 10.54 20.17 -12.11
N LYS A 99 10.68 19.86 -13.41
CA LYS A 99 11.99 19.69 -14.07
C LYS A 99 12.86 20.93 -13.90
N ARG A 100 12.31 22.12 -14.18
CA ARG A 100 12.98 23.41 -14.03
C ARG A 100 13.42 23.65 -12.59
N LYS A 101 12.55 23.38 -11.61
CA LYS A 101 12.87 23.52 -10.19
C LYS A 101 14.03 22.62 -9.77
N THR A 102 14.05 21.37 -10.25
CA THR A 102 15.15 20.44 -9.97
C THR A 102 16.47 20.92 -10.60
N ILE A 103 16.46 21.33 -11.87
CA ILE A 103 17.64 21.88 -12.55
C ILE A 103 18.15 23.13 -11.82
N GLN A 104 17.26 24.03 -11.42
CA GLN A 104 17.59 25.24 -10.68
C GLN A 104 18.18 24.94 -9.30
N ALA A 105 17.62 23.97 -8.58
CA ALA A 105 18.15 23.56 -7.28
C ALA A 105 19.58 23.04 -7.41
N ILE A 106 19.84 22.12 -8.36
CA ILE A 106 21.18 21.57 -8.60
C ILE A 106 22.16 22.66 -9.04
N TRP A 107 21.74 23.54 -9.95
CA TRP A 107 22.59 24.65 -10.43
C TRP A 107 23.00 25.58 -9.29
N SER A 108 22.08 25.84 -8.34
CA SER A 108 22.33 26.73 -7.20
C SER A 108 23.47 26.26 -6.28
N TRP A 109 23.79 24.96 -6.26
CA TRP A 109 24.92 24.41 -5.50
C TRP A 109 26.28 24.94 -5.97
N SER A 110 26.35 25.45 -7.21
CA SER A 110 27.55 26.12 -7.76
C SER A 110 27.75 27.53 -7.21
N GLY A 111 26.73 28.11 -6.56
CA GLY A 111 26.73 29.51 -6.11
C GLY A 111 26.51 30.54 -7.23
N GLU A 112 26.34 30.10 -8.48
CA GLU A 112 26.05 30.98 -9.62
C GLU A 112 24.55 31.00 -9.95
N PRO A 113 24.00 32.15 -10.41
CA PRO A 113 22.60 32.23 -10.82
C PRO A 113 22.36 31.40 -12.09
N LEU A 114 21.23 30.68 -12.13
CA LEU A 114 20.80 29.96 -13.33
C LEU A 114 20.47 30.96 -14.46
N PRO A 115 20.86 30.71 -15.72
CA PRO A 115 20.45 31.52 -16.88
C PRO A 115 18.96 31.30 -17.18
N ALA A 116 18.09 31.93 -16.38
CA ALA A 116 16.64 31.72 -16.43
C ALA A 116 16.00 32.14 -17.77
N ASP A 117 16.66 33.02 -18.53
CA ASP A 117 16.20 33.49 -19.86
C ASP A 117 16.55 32.51 -20.99
N SER A 118 17.18 31.38 -20.68
CA SER A 118 17.53 30.37 -21.69
C SER A 118 16.27 29.66 -22.18
N ARG A 119 15.96 29.80 -23.49
CA ARG A 119 14.83 29.10 -24.14
C ARG A 119 14.83 27.59 -23.95
N TRP A 120 15.98 27.00 -23.63
CA TRP A 120 16.10 25.56 -23.40
C TRP A 120 15.48 25.11 -22.07
N LEU A 121 15.06 26.06 -21.23
CA LEU A 121 14.30 25.83 -20.01
C LEU A 121 12.81 26.16 -20.17
N ASP A 122 12.34 26.46 -21.38
CA ASP A 122 10.94 26.76 -21.67
C ASP A 122 10.03 25.51 -21.49
N ASP A 123 8.73 25.74 -21.28
CA ASP A 123 7.77 24.68 -20.99
C ASP A 123 7.61 23.67 -22.14
N ASP A 124 7.76 24.12 -23.39
CA ASP A 124 7.68 23.28 -24.60
C ASP A 124 8.88 22.33 -24.73
N VAL A 125 10.08 22.77 -24.36
CA VAL A 125 11.28 21.92 -24.27
C VAL A 125 11.19 20.93 -23.10
N LEU A 126 10.58 21.35 -21.99
CA LEU A 126 10.46 20.52 -20.79
C LEU A 126 9.14 19.71 -20.71
N ALA A 127 8.30 19.73 -21.74
CA ALA A 127 7.03 19.01 -21.77
C ALA A 127 7.20 17.47 -21.73
N GLY A 128 8.26 16.95 -22.35
CA GLY A 128 8.49 15.52 -22.54
C GLY A 128 7.78 14.95 -23.77
N VAL A 129 8.31 13.85 -24.31
CA VAL A 129 7.78 13.16 -25.51
C VAL A 129 7.27 11.74 -25.23
N GLY A 130 7.46 11.19 -24.03
CA GLY A 130 7.04 9.82 -23.74
C GLY A 130 7.23 9.37 -22.30
N SER A 131 6.69 8.21 -21.96
CA SER A 131 6.84 7.63 -20.61
C SER A 131 8.20 6.97 -20.44
N ALA A 132 8.94 7.38 -19.43
CA ALA A 132 10.20 6.75 -19.01
C ALA A 132 10.00 5.45 -18.20
N GLY A 133 8.76 5.17 -17.79
CA GLY A 133 8.40 4.03 -16.94
C GLY A 133 8.80 4.20 -15.45
N PRO A 134 8.23 3.38 -14.53
CA PRO A 134 8.50 3.49 -13.09
C PRO A 134 9.97 3.27 -12.71
N GLY A 135 10.67 2.42 -13.47
CA GLY A 135 12.07 2.10 -13.23
C GLY A 135 13.03 3.28 -13.39
N PHE A 136 12.72 4.25 -14.26
CA PHE A 136 13.52 5.48 -14.43
C PHE A 136 13.45 6.36 -13.17
N ASN A 137 12.24 6.60 -12.65
CA ASN A 137 12.05 7.44 -11.47
C ASN A 137 12.69 6.85 -10.21
N GLN A 138 12.67 5.52 -10.05
CA GLN A 138 13.28 4.82 -8.92
C GLN A 138 14.81 4.73 -9.02
N ASN A 139 15.37 4.79 -10.24
CA ASN A 139 16.79 4.58 -10.49
C ASN A 139 17.48 5.79 -11.15
N GLN A 140 17.01 7.03 -10.91
CA GLN A 140 17.59 8.24 -11.53
C GLN A 140 19.10 8.36 -11.31
N TRP A 141 19.60 7.94 -10.14
CA TRP A 141 21.03 7.90 -9.85
C TRP A 141 21.82 6.96 -10.77
N ARG A 142 21.24 5.83 -11.19
CA ARG A 142 21.85 4.89 -12.16
C ARG A 142 21.80 5.43 -13.58
N GLU A 143 20.74 6.15 -13.95
CA GLU A 143 20.66 6.82 -15.26
C GLU A 143 21.71 7.92 -15.37
N LEU A 144 21.92 8.70 -14.31
CA LEU A 144 22.98 9.72 -14.23
C LEU A 144 24.36 9.07 -14.29
N ALA A 145 24.60 7.97 -13.56
CA ALA A 145 25.86 7.24 -13.61
C ALA A 145 26.14 6.67 -15.02
N PHE A 146 25.12 6.15 -15.70
CA PHE A 146 25.22 5.72 -17.09
C PHE A 146 25.61 6.87 -18.02
N LEU A 147 24.96 8.03 -17.88
CA LEU A 147 25.28 9.21 -18.70
C LEU A 147 26.71 9.71 -18.48
N ILE A 148 27.19 9.76 -17.23
CA ILE A 148 28.58 10.13 -16.93
C ILE A 148 29.55 9.15 -17.60
N ASN A 149 29.33 7.84 -17.45
CA ASN A 149 30.18 6.82 -18.07
C ASN A 149 30.16 6.86 -19.61
N PHE A 150 28.99 7.14 -20.20
CA PHE A 150 28.86 7.36 -21.64
C PHE A 150 29.73 8.53 -22.10
N LEU A 151 29.60 9.70 -21.47
CA LEU A 151 30.32 10.91 -21.86
C LEU A 151 31.83 10.76 -21.69
N ARG A 152 32.29 10.13 -20.61
CA ARG A 152 33.72 9.88 -20.39
C ARG A 152 34.32 9.05 -21.51
N ARG A 153 33.69 7.91 -21.82
CA ARG A 153 34.11 7.04 -22.92
C ARG A 153 34.02 7.71 -24.28
N PHE A 154 32.99 8.54 -24.50
CA PHE A 154 32.87 9.29 -25.76
C PHE A 154 33.99 10.32 -25.92
N ASN A 155 34.37 11.00 -24.82
CA ASN A 155 35.45 11.99 -24.81
C ASN A 155 36.87 11.38 -24.92
N GLU A 156 37.03 10.08 -24.70
CA GLU A 156 38.29 9.35 -24.98
C GLU A 156 38.52 9.13 -26.48
N LEU A 157 37.46 9.23 -27.29
CA LEU A 157 37.55 9.07 -28.73
C LEU A 157 38.16 10.31 -29.40
N THR A 158 38.85 10.11 -30.52
CA THR A 158 39.29 11.23 -31.36
C THR A 158 38.10 11.95 -31.96
N ASN A 159 38.21 13.26 -32.21
CA ASN A 159 37.13 14.06 -32.81
C ASN A 159 36.61 13.46 -34.13
N ILE A 160 37.50 12.86 -34.93
CA ILE A 160 37.12 12.15 -36.16
C ILE A 160 36.20 10.97 -35.83
N ARG A 161 36.57 10.15 -34.84
CA ARG A 161 35.78 8.99 -34.45
C ARG A 161 34.44 9.37 -33.80
N GLN A 162 34.41 10.47 -33.03
CA GLN A 162 33.17 11.02 -32.48
C GLN A 162 32.19 11.42 -33.59
N LEU A 163 32.68 12.15 -34.60
CA LEU A 163 31.86 12.56 -35.75
C LEU A 163 31.38 11.37 -36.58
N GLU A 164 32.22 10.35 -36.78
CA GLU A 164 31.82 9.09 -37.43
C GLU A 164 30.67 8.42 -36.68
N LEU A 165 30.78 8.25 -35.36
CA LEU A 165 29.74 7.60 -34.56
C LEU A 165 28.44 8.41 -34.56
N ILE A 166 28.50 9.74 -34.46
CA ILE A 166 27.30 10.59 -34.53
C ILE A 166 26.68 10.62 -35.94
N GLY A 167 27.46 10.33 -36.99
CA GLY A 167 26.93 10.15 -38.34
C GLY A 167 26.34 8.76 -38.61
N GLU A 168 26.79 7.74 -37.87
CA GLU A 168 26.42 6.34 -38.09
C GLU A 168 25.62 5.73 -36.92
N ARG A 169 24.31 5.92 -36.96
CA ARG A 169 23.34 5.46 -35.95
C ARG A 169 23.54 4.05 -35.35
N TRP A 170 23.83 3.05 -36.20
CA TRP A 170 23.99 1.66 -35.76
C TRP A 170 25.39 1.40 -35.23
N ALA A 171 26.39 2.12 -35.73
CA ALA A 171 27.72 2.08 -35.16
C ALA A 171 27.72 2.73 -33.76
N PHE A 172 26.95 3.80 -33.57
CA PHE A 172 26.72 4.41 -32.24
C PHE A 172 26.03 3.43 -31.29
N ASP A 173 24.93 2.80 -31.72
CA ASP A 173 24.16 1.85 -30.92
C ASP A 173 24.98 0.62 -30.48
N GLU A 174 25.80 0.07 -31.39
CA GLU A 174 26.75 -1.00 -31.07
C GLU A 174 27.89 -0.52 -30.16
N TRP A 175 28.38 0.70 -30.36
CA TRP A 175 29.44 1.27 -29.53
C TRP A 175 28.99 1.46 -28.08
N LEU A 176 27.72 1.78 -27.83
CA LEU A 176 27.16 1.91 -26.47
C LEU A 176 27.31 0.64 -25.63
N ARG A 177 27.51 -0.55 -26.23
CA ARG A 177 27.79 -1.80 -25.48
C ARG A 177 29.03 -1.71 -24.60
N GLN A 178 29.94 -0.79 -24.90
CA GLN A 178 31.16 -0.59 -24.15
C GLN A 178 30.92 0.22 -22.86
N VAL A 179 29.77 0.88 -22.74
CA VAL A 179 29.40 1.65 -21.55
C VAL A 179 28.84 0.70 -20.48
N PRO A 180 29.28 0.79 -19.20
CA PRO A 180 28.72 0.02 -18.10
C PRO A 180 27.19 0.16 -18.01
N ASP A 181 26.50 -0.92 -17.62
CA ASP A 181 25.04 -1.00 -17.48
C ASP A 181 24.21 -0.68 -18.74
N TRP A 182 24.82 -0.61 -19.93
CA TRP A 182 24.13 -0.25 -21.17
C TRP A 182 22.85 -1.03 -21.45
N GLU A 183 22.79 -2.31 -21.06
CA GLU A 183 21.64 -3.16 -21.39
C GLU A 183 20.39 -2.90 -20.52
N ALA A 184 20.58 -2.28 -19.36
CA ALA A 184 19.56 -2.22 -18.30
C ALA A 184 18.94 -0.83 -18.13
N ARG A 185 19.45 0.19 -18.82
CA ARG A 185 19.10 1.61 -18.60
C ARG A 185 18.08 2.13 -19.62
N GLN A 186 17.06 2.81 -19.13
CA GLN A 186 16.04 3.43 -19.98
C GLN A 186 16.60 4.64 -20.74
N PHE A 187 17.52 5.40 -20.14
CA PHE A 187 18.10 6.58 -20.78
C PHE A 187 18.91 6.24 -22.03
N ARG A 188 19.46 5.02 -22.16
CA ARG A 188 20.07 4.55 -23.42
C ARG A 188 19.11 4.73 -24.60
N HIS A 189 17.87 4.32 -24.44
CA HIS A 189 16.86 4.39 -25.50
C HIS A 189 16.41 5.83 -25.78
N MET A 190 16.36 6.66 -24.74
CA MET A 190 16.10 8.08 -24.88
C MET A 190 17.22 8.77 -25.67
N LEU A 191 18.47 8.48 -25.35
CA LEU A 191 19.65 9.00 -26.04
C LEU A 191 19.63 8.66 -27.54
N LEU A 192 19.30 7.43 -27.89
CA LEU A 192 19.18 7.00 -29.29
C LEU A 192 18.05 7.72 -30.02
N PHE A 193 16.88 7.87 -29.38
CA PHE A 193 15.78 8.66 -29.94
C PHE A 193 16.15 10.13 -30.12
N LEU A 194 16.81 10.76 -29.15
CA LEU A 194 17.20 12.17 -29.20
C LEU A 194 18.24 12.44 -30.29
N LEU A 195 19.21 11.55 -30.49
CA LEU A 195 20.26 11.71 -31.50
C LEU A 195 19.82 11.25 -32.90
N PHE A 196 18.98 10.22 -32.98
CA PHE A 196 18.58 9.56 -34.23
C PHE A 196 17.05 9.33 -34.30
N PRO A 197 16.23 10.40 -34.23
CA PRO A 197 14.77 10.30 -34.09
C PRO A 197 14.04 9.78 -35.34
N ASP A 198 14.76 9.63 -36.46
CA ASP A 198 14.23 9.03 -37.69
C ASP A 198 14.33 7.51 -37.71
N ASP A 199 15.20 6.95 -36.87
CA ASP A 199 15.61 5.56 -36.92
C ASP A 199 15.24 4.77 -35.65
N PHE A 200 15.13 5.45 -34.51
CA PHE A 200 14.75 4.87 -33.23
C PHE A 200 13.41 5.41 -32.74
N GLU A 201 12.66 4.55 -32.07
CA GLU A 201 11.31 4.85 -31.59
C GLU A 201 11.33 5.41 -30.16
N ARG A 202 10.34 6.25 -29.81
CA ARG A 202 10.14 6.78 -28.45
C ARG A 202 9.57 5.73 -27.46
N ILE A 203 10.10 4.51 -27.50
CA ILE A 203 9.71 3.38 -26.66
C ILE A 203 10.89 3.08 -25.72
N PHE A 204 10.87 3.67 -24.52
CA PHE A 204 12.01 3.63 -23.61
C PHE A 204 11.99 2.43 -22.64
N GLY A 205 10.83 1.80 -22.43
CA GLY A 205 10.68 0.65 -21.54
C GLY A 205 10.96 -0.70 -22.22
N GLN A 206 11.75 -1.56 -21.58
CA GLN A 206 12.14 -2.86 -22.15
C GLN A 206 10.96 -3.81 -22.42
N ASN A 207 9.94 -3.82 -21.55
CA ASN A 207 8.77 -4.68 -21.69
C ASN A 207 7.92 -4.34 -22.92
N ASP A 208 7.67 -3.04 -23.14
CA ASP A 208 6.87 -2.58 -24.28
C ASP A 208 7.61 -2.86 -25.59
N ARG A 209 8.93 -2.63 -25.64
CA ARG A 209 9.78 -2.99 -26.79
C ARG A 209 9.65 -4.46 -27.16
N LYS A 210 9.79 -5.38 -26.19
CA LYS A 210 9.66 -6.83 -26.41
C LYS A 210 8.25 -7.23 -26.86
N THR A 211 7.23 -6.61 -26.29
CA THR A 211 5.82 -6.88 -26.64
C THR A 211 5.51 -6.47 -28.08
N ILE A 212 5.92 -5.26 -28.47
CA ILE A 212 5.75 -4.75 -29.83
C ILE A 212 6.49 -5.62 -30.85
N VAL A 213 7.74 -5.99 -30.56
CA VAL A 213 8.53 -6.87 -31.44
C VAL A 213 7.84 -8.21 -31.58
N ARG A 214 7.39 -8.85 -30.49
CA ARG A 214 6.66 -10.11 -30.54
C ARG A 214 5.44 -10.03 -31.44
N HIS A 215 4.63 -9.00 -31.24
CA HIS A 215 3.38 -8.84 -31.98
C HIS A 215 3.58 -8.75 -33.49
N TYR A 216 4.55 -7.94 -33.92
CA TYR A 216 4.72 -7.66 -35.33
C TYR A 216 5.77 -8.53 -36.04
N SER A 217 6.75 -9.12 -35.34
CA SER A 217 7.81 -9.93 -35.98
C SER A 217 7.43 -11.40 -36.15
N LYS A 218 6.39 -11.89 -35.45
CA LYS A 218 6.05 -13.33 -35.35
C LYS A 218 7.19 -14.21 -34.81
N HIS A 219 8.25 -13.62 -34.25
CA HIS A 219 9.31 -14.38 -33.59
C HIS A 219 8.78 -15.06 -32.32
N GLU A 220 9.27 -16.27 -32.05
CA GLU A 220 8.97 -16.96 -30.80
C GLU A 220 9.43 -16.14 -29.60
N ARG A 221 8.66 -16.19 -28.50
CA ARG A 221 8.96 -15.45 -27.26
C ARG A 221 10.35 -15.73 -26.72
N ARG A 222 10.85 -16.97 -26.81
CA ARG A 222 12.20 -17.33 -26.35
C ARG A 222 13.29 -16.60 -27.13
N VAL A 223 13.06 -16.38 -28.42
CA VAL A 223 13.98 -15.62 -29.29
C VAL A 223 13.95 -14.15 -28.88
N VAL A 224 12.77 -13.54 -28.79
CA VAL A 224 12.64 -12.11 -28.43
C VAL A 224 13.15 -11.83 -27.00
N ASN A 225 12.95 -12.74 -26.05
CA ASN A 225 13.45 -12.57 -24.68
C ASN A 225 14.97 -12.63 -24.57
N ARG A 226 15.64 -13.33 -25.50
CA ARG A 226 17.10 -13.41 -25.60
C ARG A 226 17.70 -12.28 -26.43
N MET A 227 16.87 -11.51 -27.15
CA MET A 227 17.37 -10.37 -27.89
C MET A 227 17.93 -9.32 -26.94
N ASP A 228 19.15 -8.90 -27.23
CA ASP A 228 19.74 -7.74 -26.58
C ASP A 228 19.08 -6.43 -27.08
N PRO A 229 19.33 -5.29 -26.43
CA PRO A 229 18.74 -4.02 -26.81
C PRO A 229 18.97 -3.60 -28.27
N VAL A 230 20.16 -3.86 -28.83
CA VAL A 230 20.51 -3.52 -30.22
C VAL A 230 19.69 -4.36 -31.20
N GLN A 231 19.56 -5.66 -30.92
CA GLN A 231 18.73 -6.57 -31.70
C GLN A 231 17.26 -6.13 -31.68
N LEU A 232 16.75 -5.75 -30.51
CA LEU A 232 15.39 -5.20 -30.39
C LEU A 232 15.21 -3.89 -31.17
N ASP A 233 16.18 -2.97 -31.14
CA ASP A 233 16.12 -1.73 -31.92
C ASP A 233 16.06 -2.00 -33.43
N ARG A 234 16.86 -2.96 -33.93
CA ARG A 234 16.85 -3.38 -35.35
C ARG A 234 15.50 -3.96 -35.76
N GLU A 235 14.93 -4.82 -34.92
CA GLU A 235 13.59 -5.39 -35.17
C GLU A 235 12.51 -4.32 -35.17
N LEU A 236 12.52 -3.40 -34.20
CA LEU A 236 11.58 -2.28 -34.16
C LEU A 236 11.68 -1.42 -35.42
N GLN A 237 12.88 -1.11 -35.89
CA GLN A 237 13.06 -0.37 -37.15
C GLN A 237 12.54 -1.16 -38.36
N ALA A 238 12.80 -2.47 -38.43
CA ALA A 238 12.32 -3.30 -39.52
C ALA A 238 10.78 -3.35 -39.56
N ILE A 239 10.15 -3.53 -38.39
CA ILE A 239 8.70 -3.48 -38.22
C ILE A 239 8.17 -2.12 -38.67
N ARG A 240 8.79 -1.02 -38.24
CA ARG A 240 8.38 0.33 -38.61
C ARG A 240 8.35 0.52 -40.12
N LYS A 241 9.45 0.21 -40.82
CA LYS A 241 9.55 0.35 -42.28
C LYS A 241 8.50 -0.49 -43.01
N ARG A 242 8.24 -1.69 -42.51
CA ARG A 242 7.20 -2.57 -43.06
C ARG A 242 5.81 -1.95 -42.88
N LEU A 243 5.46 -1.50 -41.68
CA LEU A 243 4.17 -0.87 -41.38
C LEU A 243 3.96 0.43 -42.18
N GLU A 244 5.00 1.24 -42.38
CA GLU A 244 4.92 2.46 -43.22
C GLU A 244 4.58 2.11 -44.67
N THR A 245 5.15 1.02 -45.19
CA THR A 245 4.86 0.51 -46.54
C THR A 245 3.44 -0.06 -46.63
N GLU A 246 3.05 -0.90 -45.67
CA GLU A 246 1.73 -1.55 -45.63
C GLU A 246 0.57 -0.54 -45.49
N ARG A 247 0.79 0.56 -44.75
CA ARG A 247 -0.26 1.56 -44.45
C ARG A 247 -0.19 2.80 -45.34
N GLY A 248 0.84 2.92 -46.17
CA GLY A 248 1.02 4.08 -47.04
C GLY A 248 1.18 5.41 -46.28
N THR A 249 1.65 5.39 -45.03
CA THR A 249 1.85 6.58 -44.21
C THR A 249 3.10 6.46 -43.35
N THR A 250 3.78 7.59 -43.17
CA THR A 250 4.95 7.70 -42.29
C THR A 250 4.60 8.25 -40.89
N GLN A 251 3.34 8.65 -40.70
CA GLN A 251 2.78 9.13 -39.42
C GLN A 251 2.25 7.95 -38.60
N LEU A 252 3.18 7.14 -38.11
CA LEU A 252 2.91 6.01 -37.25
C LEU A 252 3.53 6.24 -35.88
N ASP A 253 2.87 5.79 -34.83
CA ASP A 253 3.39 5.82 -33.47
C ASP A 253 2.76 4.68 -32.67
N TYR A 254 3.57 3.89 -31.97
CA TYR A 254 3.09 2.72 -31.25
C TYR A 254 2.21 3.06 -30.05
N TYR A 255 2.21 4.29 -29.56
CA TYR A 255 1.33 4.75 -28.47
C TYR A 255 0.12 5.57 -28.93
N VAL A 256 -0.05 5.74 -30.25
CA VAL A 256 -1.20 6.44 -30.86
C VAL A 256 -2.07 5.44 -31.66
N PRO A 257 -3.40 5.57 -31.66
CA PRO A 257 -4.26 4.77 -32.54
C PRO A 257 -3.89 4.95 -34.02
N PRO A 258 -4.00 3.90 -34.86
CA PRO A 258 -4.52 2.56 -34.53
C PRO A 258 -3.49 1.61 -33.89
N LEU A 259 -2.18 1.84 -34.06
CA LEU A 259 -1.14 0.89 -33.62
C LEU A 259 -1.20 0.59 -32.13
N LYS A 260 -1.48 1.60 -31.29
CA LYS A 260 -1.66 1.41 -29.84
C LYS A 260 -2.64 0.30 -29.49
N GLY A 261 -3.74 0.16 -30.24
CA GLY A 261 -4.76 -0.87 -29.99
C GLY A 261 -4.32 -2.26 -30.44
N GLU A 262 -3.47 -2.35 -31.46
CA GLU A 262 -3.10 -3.60 -32.13
C GLU A 262 -2.12 -4.43 -31.30
N TRP A 263 -0.96 -3.88 -30.93
CA TRP A 263 0.00 -4.65 -30.11
C TRP A 263 -0.40 -4.72 -28.63
N ARG A 264 -1.31 -3.85 -28.17
CA ARG A 264 -1.93 -3.99 -26.84
C ARG A 264 -3.08 -5.01 -26.81
N SER A 265 -3.59 -5.44 -27.97
CA SER A 265 -4.54 -6.55 -28.09
C SER A 265 -3.91 -7.93 -27.78
N GLU A 266 -2.58 -8.02 -27.69
CA GLU A 266 -1.87 -9.19 -27.13
C GLU A 266 -1.86 -9.26 -25.59
N THR A 267 -2.80 -8.59 -24.94
CA THR A 267 -3.09 -8.88 -23.54
C THR A 267 -3.88 -10.17 -23.46
N PHE A 268 -3.61 -11.00 -22.44
CA PHE A 268 -4.34 -12.26 -22.18
C PHE A 268 -5.87 -12.09 -22.29
N ALA A 269 -6.39 -10.91 -21.96
CA ALA A 269 -7.80 -10.55 -22.07
C ALA A 269 -8.35 -10.58 -23.50
N ALA A 270 -7.63 -10.05 -24.50
CA ALA A 270 -8.12 -10.04 -25.89
C ALA A 270 -7.89 -11.40 -26.58
N ALA A 271 -6.79 -12.09 -26.30
CA ALA A 271 -6.51 -13.42 -26.84
C ALA A 271 -7.50 -14.50 -26.35
N THR A 272 -8.19 -14.26 -25.23
CA THR A 272 -9.15 -15.20 -24.64
C THR A 272 -10.61 -14.74 -24.71
N GLU A 273 -10.88 -13.64 -25.40
CA GLU A 273 -12.22 -13.05 -25.51
C GLU A 273 -13.22 -14.02 -26.18
N ASN A 274 -12.76 -14.77 -27.18
CA ASN A 274 -13.58 -15.73 -27.95
C ASN A 274 -13.43 -17.19 -27.51
N VAL A 275 -12.74 -17.46 -26.40
CA VAL A 275 -12.59 -18.83 -25.90
C VAL A 275 -13.87 -19.27 -25.19
N THR A 276 -14.43 -20.40 -25.62
CA THR A 276 -15.67 -20.98 -25.08
C THR A 276 -15.35 -22.32 -24.41
N ALA A 277 -16.30 -22.85 -23.64
CA ALA A 277 -16.17 -24.17 -23.01
C ALA A 277 -15.95 -25.28 -24.06
N GLU A 278 -16.48 -25.13 -25.27
CA GLU A 278 -16.31 -26.11 -26.35
C GLU A 278 -14.87 -26.15 -26.87
N HIS A 279 -14.21 -24.99 -26.98
CA HIS A 279 -12.81 -24.92 -27.35
C HIS A 279 -11.91 -25.60 -26.30
N ILE A 280 -12.29 -25.56 -25.01
CA ILE A 280 -11.60 -26.27 -23.93
C ILE A 280 -11.78 -27.79 -24.07
N ARG A 281 -12.99 -28.28 -24.38
CA ARG A 281 -13.23 -29.71 -24.60
C ARG A 281 -12.45 -30.26 -25.80
N LEU A 282 -12.38 -29.51 -26.90
CA LEU A 282 -11.57 -29.87 -28.06
C LEU A 282 -10.08 -29.95 -27.72
N ALA A 283 -9.57 -29.01 -26.91
CA ALA A 283 -8.20 -29.03 -26.43
C ALA A 283 -7.90 -30.25 -25.54
N LEU A 284 -8.83 -30.65 -24.67
CA LEU A 284 -8.69 -31.85 -23.84
C LEU A 284 -8.66 -33.13 -24.70
N HIS A 285 -9.47 -33.18 -25.76
CA HIS A 285 -9.47 -34.30 -26.70
C HIS A 285 -8.14 -34.39 -27.49
N GLU A 286 -7.56 -33.26 -27.90
CA GLU A 286 -6.24 -33.19 -28.54
C GLU A 286 -5.15 -33.71 -27.60
N ILE A 287 -5.19 -33.34 -26.30
CA ILE A 287 -4.23 -33.85 -25.30
C ILE A 287 -4.42 -35.36 -25.05
N ASP A 288 -5.65 -35.86 -25.06
CA ASP A 288 -5.92 -37.30 -24.91
C ASP A 288 -5.38 -38.13 -26.09
N GLN A 289 -5.32 -37.56 -27.31
CA GLN A 289 -4.78 -38.23 -28.50
C GLN A 289 -3.26 -38.13 -28.62
N GLU A 290 -2.69 -36.95 -28.35
CA GLU A 290 -1.28 -36.65 -28.61
C GLU A 290 -0.39 -36.79 -27.36
N GLY A 291 -0.99 -36.82 -26.17
CA GLY A 291 -0.29 -36.83 -24.90
C GLY A 291 0.21 -35.45 -24.46
N VAL A 292 0.74 -35.38 -23.24
CA VAL A 292 1.30 -34.14 -22.67
C VAL A 292 2.79 -34.04 -23.03
N PRO A 293 3.25 -32.99 -23.73
CA PRO A 293 4.67 -32.78 -23.96
C PRO A 293 5.44 -32.59 -22.64
N THR A 294 6.69 -33.06 -22.54
CA THR A 294 7.47 -32.99 -21.30
C THR A 294 7.74 -31.56 -20.81
N ASP A 295 7.74 -30.56 -21.71
CA ASP A 295 7.88 -29.14 -21.37
C ASP A 295 6.53 -28.46 -21.00
N ALA A 296 5.45 -29.24 -21.00
CA ALA A 296 4.08 -28.82 -20.75
C ALA A 296 3.55 -29.22 -19.37
N GLU A 297 4.29 -30.05 -18.63
CA GLU A 297 3.82 -30.62 -17.37
C GLU A 297 3.54 -29.54 -16.31
N SER A 298 2.49 -29.78 -15.54
CA SER A 298 2.09 -28.97 -14.39
C SER A 298 2.94 -29.29 -13.16
N THR A 299 3.46 -28.23 -12.53
CA THR A 299 4.34 -28.35 -11.36
C THR A 299 3.61 -28.20 -10.03
N GLY A 300 2.46 -27.53 -9.98
CA GLY A 300 1.73 -27.27 -8.74
C GLY A 300 0.23 -27.52 -8.79
N TYR A 301 -0.40 -27.44 -9.97
CA TYR A 301 -1.85 -27.56 -10.14
C TYR A 301 -2.20 -28.25 -11.46
N ASP A 302 -3.22 -29.10 -11.43
CA ASP A 302 -3.79 -29.82 -12.58
C ASP A 302 -5.23 -29.39 -12.82
N LEU A 303 -5.63 -29.28 -14.09
CA LEU A 303 -7.03 -29.16 -14.48
C LEU A 303 -7.65 -30.56 -14.42
N VAL A 304 -8.75 -30.69 -13.70
CA VAL A 304 -9.46 -31.96 -13.54
C VAL A 304 -10.70 -31.94 -14.43
N TYR A 305 -10.81 -32.93 -15.31
CA TYR A 305 -11.97 -33.12 -16.16
C TYR A 305 -12.19 -34.60 -16.42
N ASP A 306 -13.41 -35.09 -16.16
CA ASP A 306 -13.82 -36.49 -16.32
C ASP A 306 -12.88 -37.49 -15.62
N GLY A 307 -12.44 -37.15 -14.40
CA GLY A 307 -11.53 -37.98 -13.59
C GLY A 307 -10.07 -38.02 -14.05
N LYS A 308 -9.71 -37.27 -15.11
CA LYS A 308 -8.34 -37.14 -15.62
C LYS A 308 -7.73 -35.78 -15.27
N ARG A 309 -6.41 -35.74 -15.11
CA ARG A 309 -5.62 -34.56 -14.76
C ARG A 309 -4.83 -34.05 -15.97
N TYR A 310 -4.96 -32.77 -16.27
CA TYR A 310 -4.37 -32.11 -17.44
C TYR A 310 -3.60 -30.83 -17.04
N PRO A 311 -2.48 -30.47 -17.69
CA PRO A 311 -1.80 -29.23 -17.39
C PRO A 311 -2.62 -27.98 -17.81
N PRO A 312 -3.05 -27.10 -16.89
CA PRO A 312 -3.99 -26.02 -17.21
C PRO A 312 -3.50 -25.03 -18.28
N LYS A 313 -2.19 -24.77 -18.30
CA LYS A 313 -1.57 -23.86 -19.29
C LYS A 313 -1.58 -24.45 -20.69
N LEU A 314 -1.39 -25.77 -20.82
CA LEU A 314 -1.45 -26.45 -22.10
C LEU A 314 -2.87 -26.43 -22.65
N VAL A 315 -3.85 -26.75 -21.79
CA VAL A 315 -5.28 -26.74 -22.14
C VAL A 315 -5.70 -25.38 -22.71
N LEU A 316 -5.35 -24.27 -22.04
CA LEU A 316 -5.68 -22.93 -22.53
C LEU A 316 -4.97 -22.52 -23.81
N SER A 317 -3.71 -22.91 -23.98
CA SER A 317 -2.95 -22.64 -25.21
C SER A 317 -3.63 -23.28 -26.43
N LEU A 318 -4.03 -24.55 -26.29
CA LEU A 318 -4.75 -25.28 -27.34
C LEU A 318 -6.18 -24.79 -27.52
N ALA A 319 -6.88 -24.38 -26.46
CA ALA A 319 -8.22 -23.83 -26.60
C ALA A 319 -8.24 -22.49 -27.36
N VAL A 320 -7.21 -21.66 -27.19
CA VAL A 320 -7.04 -20.46 -28.02
C VAL A 320 -6.75 -20.85 -29.48
N LYS A 321 -5.91 -21.87 -29.73
CA LYS A 321 -5.67 -22.41 -31.09
C LYS A 321 -6.97 -22.83 -31.77
N GLN A 322 -7.87 -23.50 -31.03
CA GLN A 322 -9.16 -23.91 -31.55
C GLN A 322 -10.08 -22.70 -31.84
N ALA A 323 -9.97 -21.62 -31.07
CA ALA A 323 -10.77 -20.41 -31.24
C ALA A 323 -10.27 -19.45 -32.34
N THR A 324 -8.96 -19.37 -32.56
CA THR A 324 -8.33 -18.34 -33.42
C THR A 324 -7.50 -18.91 -34.57
N GLY A 325 -7.24 -20.22 -34.57
CA GLY A 325 -6.34 -20.89 -35.52
C GLY A 325 -4.86 -20.91 -35.09
N GLU A 326 -4.45 -20.14 -34.08
CA GLU A 326 -3.07 -20.08 -33.57
C GLU A 326 -3.00 -20.27 -32.04
N PRO A 327 -2.09 -21.12 -31.51
CA PRO A 327 -2.00 -21.37 -30.07
C PRO A 327 -1.45 -20.18 -29.29
N LEU A 328 -2.02 -19.90 -28.11
CA LEU A 328 -1.50 -18.89 -27.19
C LEU A 328 -0.23 -19.41 -26.51
N ASP A 329 0.86 -18.64 -26.54
CA ASP A 329 2.11 -19.01 -25.87
C ASP A 329 1.92 -19.17 -24.35
N ARG A 330 2.20 -20.37 -23.82
CA ARG A 330 2.10 -20.75 -22.39
C ARG A 330 3.00 -19.93 -21.46
N ALA A 331 4.00 -19.25 -22.00
CA ALA A 331 4.82 -18.31 -21.26
C ALA A 331 4.24 -16.88 -21.27
N ALA A 332 3.38 -16.52 -22.23
CA ALA A 332 2.68 -15.23 -22.34
C ALA A 332 1.77 -14.90 -21.15
N PHE A 333 1.42 -15.90 -20.34
CA PHE A 333 0.56 -15.76 -19.18
C PHE A 333 1.02 -16.64 -18.01
N SER A 334 0.68 -16.25 -16.78
CA SER A 334 1.00 -17.01 -15.57
C SER A 334 0.00 -18.15 -15.33
N GLY A 335 0.45 -19.19 -14.65
CA GLY A 335 -0.36 -20.30 -14.16
C GLY A 335 -0.18 -20.37 -12.65
N GLY A 336 -1.26 -20.64 -11.93
CA GLY A 336 -1.32 -20.52 -10.48
C GLY A 336 -2.65 -19.89 -10.04
N GLU A 337 -2.98 -20.05 -8.78
CA GLU A 337 -4.33 -19.84 -8.23
C GLU A 337 -4.96 -18.46 -8.56
N ALA A 338 -4.17 -17.39 -8.55
CA ALA A 338 -4.64 -16.03 -8.85
C ALA A 338 -4.54 -15.61 -10.33
N SER A 339 -4.08 -16.50 -11.21
CA SER A 339 -3.80 -16.14 -12.60
C SER A 339 -5.08 -15.89 -13.41
N SER A 340 -4.97 -15.05 -14.43
CA SER A 340 -6.05 -14.80 -15.38
C SER A 340 -6.46 -16.07 -16.14
N ALA A 341 -5.53 -17.00 -16.32
CA ALA A 341 -5.77 -18.33 -16.87
C ALA A 341 -6.73 -19.17 -16.02
N PHE A 342 -6.51 -19.26 -14.71
CA PHE A 342 -7.35 -20.10 -13.86
C PHE A 342 -8.75 -19.49 -13.68
N ARG A 343 -8.83 -18.15 -13.63
CA ARG A 343 -10.12 -17.43 -13.66
C ARG A 343 -10.93 -17.71 -14.92
N LEU A 344 -10.29 -17.78 -16.08
CA LEU A 344 -10.96 -18.10 -17.34
C LEU A 344 -11.47 -19.55 -17.38
N LEU A 345 -10.65 -20.52 -16.95
CA LEU A 345 -11.05 -21.93 -16.88
C LEU A 345 -12.23 -22.13 -15.94
N ARG A 346 -12.21 -21.50 -14.76
CA ARG A 346 -13.31 -21.55 -13.79
C ARG A 346 -14.57 -20.86 -14.29
N ARG A 347 -14.45 -19.73 -15.01
CA ARG A 347 -15.60 -19.05 -15.65
C ARG A 347 -16.26 -19.92 -16.73
N LEU A 348 -15.52 -20.86 -17.31
CA LEU A 348 -16.01 -21.81 -18.30
C LEU A 348 -16.39 -23.18 -17.68
N ASP A 349 -16.53 -23.24 -16.35
CA ASP A 349 -16.88 -24.43 -15.56
C ASP A 349 -15.88 -25.59 -15.60
N PHE A 350 -14.57 -25.31 -15.65
CA PHE A 350 -13.51 -26.33 -15.50
C PHE A 350 -12.77 -26.19 -14.16
N GLU A 351 -12.50 -27.32 -13.52
CA GLU A 351 -11.91 -27.40 -12.17
C GLU A 351 -10.38 -27.51 -12.23
N VAL A 352 -9.67 -26.89 -11.27
CA VAL A 352 -8.21 -26.91 -11.19
C VAL A 352 -7.78 -27.14 -9.73
N GLU A 353 -7.01 -28.19 -9.48
CA GLU A 353 -6.65 -28.72 -8.14
C GLU A 353 -5.12 -28.81 -7.92
N PRO A 354 -4.62 -28.72 -6.66
CA PRO A 354 -3.21 -28.94 -6.33
C PRO A 354 -2.75 -30.41 -6.41
N LYS A 355 -1.43 -30.64 -6.48
CA LYS A 355 -0.78 -31.96 -6.59
C LYS A 355 -0.40 -32.50 -5.19
N GLU A 356 -0.75 -33.75 -4.83
CA GLU A 356 -0.54 -34.33 -3.48
C GLU A 356 0.90 -34.90 -3.24
N GLU A 357 1.46 -34.76 -2.01
CA GLU A 357 2.73 -35.38 -1.54
C GLU A 357 2.54 -36.22 -0.23
N SER A 358 3.35 -37.28 -0.05
CA SER A 358 3.15 -38.53 0.76
C SER A 358 3.38 -38.53 2.30
N SER A 359 2.68 -39.42 3.04
CA SER A 359 2.56 -39.57 4.52
C SER A 359 3.28 -40.81 5.14
N ASN A 360 3.79 -40.71 6.39
CA ASN A 360 4.25 -41.88 7.21
C ASN A 360 4.25 -41.70 8.77
N GLY A 361 3.62 -40.67 9.35
CA GLY A 361 3.34 -40.56 10.81
C GLY A 361 4.53 -40.46 11.80
N ILE A 362 4.30 -40.74 13.11
CA ILE A 362 5.29 -40.68 14.21
C ILE A 362 6.44 -41.70 14.08
N PRO A 363 6.21 -42.95 13.65
CA PRO A 363 7.30 -43.89 13.39
C PRO A 363 8.28 -43.37 12.34
N GLY A 364 7.77 -42.72 11.28
CA GLY A 364 8.59 -42.06 10.26
C GLY A 364 9.38 -40.87 10.81
N LEU A 365 8.75 -40.07 11.67
CA LEU A 365 9.38 -38.94 12.36
C LEU A 365 10.58 -39.41 13.22
N LEU A 366 10.37 -40.41 14.07
CA LEU A 366 11.38 -40.89 15.03
C LEU A 366 12.53 -41.61 14.36
N ASN A 367 12.25 -42.48 13.38
CA ASN A 367 13.30 -43.16 12.63
C ASN A 367 14.21 -42.17 11.91
N ARG A 368 13.63 -41.12 11.31
CA ARG A 368 14.41 -40.06 10.67
C ARG A 368 15.20 -39.25 11.69
N PHE A 369 14.57 -38.86 12.79
CA PHE A 369 15.20 -38.08 13.86
C PHE A 369 16.41 -38.79 14.46
N LEU A 370 16.27 -40.05 14.84
CA LEU A 370 17.36 -40.84 15.46
C LEU A 370 18.51 -41.08 14.49
N LYS A 371 18.20 -41.36 13.21
CA LYS A 371 19.22 -41.52 12.17
C LYS A 371 20.01 -40.23 11.96
N GLN A 372 19.33 -39.10 11.83
CA GLN A 372 19.99 -37.80 11.67
C GLN A 372 20.77 -37.40 12.94
N ALA A 373 20.25 -37.77 14.12
CA ALA A 373 20.95 -37.53 15.38
C ALA A 373 22.24 -38.33 15.51
N SER A 374 22.25 -39.60 15.09
CA SER A 374 23.45 -40.45 15.10
C SER A 374 24.49 -40.00 14.06
N ASP A 375 24.04 -39.46 12.93
CA ASP A 375 24.94 -39.02 11.85
C ASP A 375 25.72 -37.75 12.23
N GLY A 376 25.14 -36.87 13.08
CA GLY A 376 25.84 -35.74 13.71
C GLY A 376 26.32 -34.62 12.78
N LYS A 377 25.94 -34.65 11.50
CA LYS A 377 26.47 -33.74 10.44
C LYS A 377 25.47 -32.72 9.94
N GLU A 378 24.18 -33.03 9.94
CA GLU A 378 23.14 -32.21 9.30
C GLU A 378 22.24 -31.55 10.34
N LEU A 379 22.17 -30.21 10.30
CA LEU A 379 21.29 -29.41 11.16
C LEU A 379 19.92 -29.11 10.51
N GLY A 380 19.75 -29.49 9.23
CA GLY A 380 18.55 -29.16 8.45
C GLY A 380 17.33 -29.95 8.90
N THR A 381 16.21 -29.25 9.10
CA THR A 381 14.93 -29.84 9.56
C THR A 381 13.82 -29.74 8.51
N LYS A 382 14.17 -29.41 7.26
CA LYS A 382 13.21 -29.32 6.14
C LYS A 382 12.66 -30.71 5.79
N GLY A 383 11.33 -30.81 5.69
CA GLY A 383 10.63 -32.06 5.39
C GLY A 383 10.36 -32.97 6.59
N TYR A 384 10.65 -32.53 7.82
CA TYR A 384 10.14 -33.20 9.02
C TYR A 384 8.63 -32.97 9.17
N LEU A 385 7.96 -33.88 9.90
CA LEU A 385 6.55 -33.73 10.26
C LEU A 385 6.36 -32.36 10.93
N SER A 386 5.43 -31.55 10.40
CA SER A 386 5.20 -30.18 10.85
C SER A 386 4.08 -30.05 11.89
N VAL A 387 3.16 -31.02 11.94
CA VAL A 387 1.99 -31.04 12.82
C VAL A 387 1.68 -32.47 13.27
N TYR A 388 1.31 -32.66 14.53
CA TYR A 388 0.83 -33.92 15.09
C TYR A 388 -0.22 -33.65 16.18
N ARG A 389 -1.42 -34.25 16.04
CA ARG A 389 -2.58 -34.05 16.94
C ARG A 389 -2.82 -32.57 17.25
N ASP A 390 -2.87 -31.77 16.18
CA ASP A 390 -3.08 -30.31 16.20
C ASP A 390 -2.00 -29.49 16.94
N LEU A 391 -0.91 -30.12 17.38
CA LEU A 391 0.26 -29.45 17.92
C LEU A 391 1.33 -29.23 16.85
N LYS A 392 2.00 -28.09 16.91
CA LYS A 392 3.12 -27.76 16.02
C LYS A 392 4.35 -28.56 16.40
N VAL A 393 4.84 -29.38 15.48
CA VAL A 393 6.04 -30.20 15.71
C VAL A 393 7.28 -29.41 15.32
N ARG A 394 8.21 -29.27 16.27
CA ARG A 394 9.52 -28.65 16.06
C ARG A 394 10.61 -29.64 16.40
N VAL A 395 11.61 -29.71 15.53
CA VAL A 395 12.80 -30.56 15.71
C VAL A 395 14.02 -29.66 15.77
N SER A 396 14.97 -29.96 16.64
CA SER A 396 16.26 -29.27 16.68
C SER A 396 17.42 -30.22 16.91
N PHE A 397 18.47 -30.03 16.11
CA PHE A 397 19.79 -30.63 16.27
C PHE A 397 20.84 -29.59 16.68
N GLY A 398 20.43 -28.37 17.06
CA GLY A 398 21.31 -27.23 17.39
C GLY A 398 21.28 -26.09 16.37
N LYS A 399 21.86 -24.94 16.74
CA LYS A 399 22.04 -23.76 15.88
C LYS A 399 23.54 -23.44 15.79
N GLY A 400 24.12 -23.53 14.60
CA GLY A 400 25.55 -23.35 14.36
C GLY A 400 26.39 -24.60 14.68
N ASN A 401 26.33 -25.09 15.91
CA ASN A 401 26.95 -26.35 16.34
C ASN A 401 25.88 -27.42 16.64
N PHE A 402 26.27 -28.69 16.51
CA PHE A 402 25.39 -29.81 16.86
C PHE A 402 25.11 -29.82 18.37
N ALA A 403 23.83 -29.87 18.74
CA ALA A 403 23.40 -29.87 20.13
C ALA A 403 23.76 -31.19 20.81
N ARG A 404 24.26 -31.11 22.05
CA ARG A 404 24.52 -32.30 22.88
C ARG A 404 23.25 -33.10 23.19
N ILE A 405 22.11 -32.40 23.25
CA ILE A 405 20.79 -32.98 23.51
C ILE A 405 19.84 -32.48 22.41
N PRO A 406 19.76 -33.18 21.26
CA PRO A 406 18.74 -32.95 20.25
C PRO A 406 17.34 -33.24 20.80
N TRP A 407 16.32 -32.60 20.24
CA TRP A 407 14.95 -32.74 20.74
C TRP A 407 13.87 -32.61 19.67
N ILE A 408 12.69 -33.16 20.00
CA ILE A 408 11.42 -32.96 19.28
C ILE A 408 10.42 -32.37 20.28
N ALA A 409 9.88 -31.19 20.00
CA ALA A 409 8.89 -30.52 20.83
C ALA A 409 7.54 -30.44 20.10
N PHE A 410 6.46 -30.61 20.84
CA PHE A 410 5.08 -30.49 20.38
C PHE A 410 4.47 -29.27 21.04
N LEU A 411 4.21 -28.22 20.27
CA LEU A 411 3.85 -26.90 20.81
C LEU A 411 2.38 -26.61 20.55
N GLY A 412 1.64 -26.29 21.61
CA GLY A 412 0.29 -25.74 21.55
C GLY A 412 0.31 -24.22 21.44
N ASP A 413 -0.88 -23.63 21.37
CA ASP A 413 -1.03 -22.19 21.15
C ASP A 413 -0.47 -21.37 22.31
N GLY A 414 0.18 -20.25 21.97
CA GLY A 414 0.89 -19.39 22.93
C GLY A 414 2.20 -19.97 23.49
N GLN A 415 2.52 -21.25 23.23
CA GLN A 415 3.74 -21.89 23.76
C GLN A 415 4.90 -21.87 22.76
N SER A 416 6.12 -21.66 23.25
CA SER A 416 7.34 -21.75 22.46
C SER A 416 8.44 -22.49 23.22
N VAL A 417 9.43 -23.01 22.48
CA VAL A 417 10.59 -23.70 23.08
C VAL A 417 11.46 -22.80 23.96
N ASN A 418 11.30 -21.48 23.84
CA ASN A 418 12.04 -20.49 24.62
C ASN A 418 11.19 -19.84 25.71
N GLN A 419 9.90 -20.15 25.81
CA GLN A 419 8.98 -19.58 26.77
C GLN A 419 7.70 -20.42 26.77
N GLY A 420 7.54 -21.27 27.78
CA GLY A 420 6.33 -22.08 27.98
C GLY A 420 6.58 -23.52 28.45
N ILE A 421 5.49 -24.28 28.48
CA ILE A 421 5.49 -25.73 28.71
C ILE A 421 5.04 -26.47 27.45
N TYR A 422 5.56 -27.68 27.23
CA TYR A 422 5.25 -28.47 26.03
C TYR A 422 5.71 -29.93 26.16
N PRO A 423 5.01 -30.93 25.58
CA PRO A 423 5.52 -32.28 25.43
C PRO A 423 6.83 -32.27 24.63
N VAL A 424 7.86 -32.94 25.14
CA VAL A 424 9.18 -32.96 24.50
C VAL A 424 9.83 -34.33 24.60
N LEU A 425 10.44 -34.77 23.50
CA LEU A 425 11.36 -35.89 23.46
C LEU A 425 12.80 -35.36 23.48
N LEU A 426 13.56 -35.74 24.51
CA LEU A 426 14.95 -35.35 24.72
C LEU A 426 15.88 -36.53 24.47
N LEU A 427 16.82 -36.37 23.55
CA LEU A 427 17.80 -37.40 23.21
C LEU A 427 19.11 -37.18 23.96
N TYR A 428 19.35 -37.96 25.01
CA TYR A 428 20.63 -38.02 25.71
C TYR A 428 21.54 -39.05 25.03
N ALA A 429 22.11 -38.65 23.89
CA ALA A 429 22.86 -39.55 23.00
C ALA A 429 24.04 -40.26 23.70
N GLU A 430 24.77 -39.57 24.57
CA GLU A 430 25.89 -40.17 25.33
C GLU A 430 25.43 -41.29 26.28
N GLN A 431 24.20 -41.20 26.80
CA GLN A 431 23.64 -42.20 27.72
C GLN A 431 22.79 -43.25 26.99
N GLN A 432 22.62 -43.11 25.67
CA GLN A 432 21.73 -43.96 24.86
C GLN A 432 20.30 -44.00 25.42
N GLN A 433 19.79 -42.84 25.82
CA GLN A 433 18.45 -42.70 26.40
C GLN A 433 17.63 -41.67 25.62
N LEU A 434 16.39 -42.03 25.30
CA LEU A 434 15.37 -41.12 24.82
C LEU A 434 14.34 -40.91 25.94
N LEU A 435 14.19 -39.68 26.40
CA LEU A 435 13.26 -39.34 27.47
C LEU A 435 12.05 -38.63 26.88
N LEU A 436 10.85 -39.11 27.19
CA LEU A 436 9.62 -38.34 27.03
C LEU A 436 9.36 -37.56 28.30
N CYS A 437 9.24 -36.23 28.16
CA CYS A 437 9.12 -35.32 29.28
C CYS A 437 7.93 -34.37 29.12
N TYR A 438 7.40 -33.97 30.27
CA TYR A 438 6.66 -32.73 30.43
C TYR A 438 7.68 -31.59 30.41
N GLY A 439 7.87 -30.98 29.24
CA GLY A 439 8.91 -30.00 28.98
C GLY A 439 8.62 -28.67 29.65
N VAL A 440 9.67 -28.06 30.19
CA VAL A 440 9.66 -26.70 30.77
C VAL A 440 10.78 -25.91 30.10
N SER A 441 10.48 -24.73 29.55
CA SER A 441 11.48 -23.87 28.92
C SER A 441 12.53 -23.40 29.94
N GLU A 442 13.81 -23.40 29.55
CA GLU A 442 14.91 -22.92 30.41
C GLU A 442 15.04 -21.39 30.42
N GLU A 443 14.56 -20.75 29.35
CA GLU A 443 14.55 -19.30 29.17
C GLU A 443 13.11 -18.79 29.38
N GLY A 444 12.95 -17.62 30.02
CA GLY A 444 11.63 -17.00 30.27
C GLY A 444 10.80 -17.62 31.40
N ALA A 445 10.01 -16.79 32.07
CA ALA A 445 9.00 -17.27 33.03
C ALA A 445 7.80 -17.81 32.25
N SER A 446 7.45 -19.09 32.46
CA SER A 446 6.23 -19.68 31.90
C SER A 446 5.01 -19.20 32.70
N ARG A 447 3.97 -18.72 32.00
CA ARG A 447 2.66 -18.40 32.60
C ARG A 447 1.92 -19.67 33.02
N LEU A 448 2.16 -20.77 32.29
CA LEU A 448 1.55 -22.07 32.51
C LEU A 448 2.46 -23.04 33.28
N SER A 449 1.83 -23.92 34.06
CA SER A 449 2.50 -24.96 34.84
C SER A 449 1.79 -26.31 34.64
N TRP A 450 2.56 -27.41 34.61
CA TRP A 450 2.03 -28.77 34.50
C TRP A 450 1.23 -29.25 35.73
N GLY A 451 1.18 -28.46 36.81
CA GLY A 451 0.50 -28.80 38.06
C GLY A 451 1.24 -29.86 38.90
N GLU A 452 0.59 -30.41 39.93
CA GLU A 452 1.14 -31.49 40.76
C GLU A 452 1.03 -32.84 40.03
N LEU A 453 2.14 -33.29 39.44
CA LEU A 453 2.26 -34.63 38.85
C LEU A 453 2.69 -35.64 39.92
N ALA A 454 1.72 -36.38 40.48
CA ALA A 454 1.95 -37.31 41.59
C ALA A 454 3.00 -38.39 41.25
N GLY A 455 4.08 -38.46 42.06
CA GLY A 455 5.14 -39.46 41.90
C GLY A 455 6.11 -39.22 40.74
N ALA A 456 5.98 -38.09 40.04
CA ALA A 456 6.88 -37.73 38.96
C ALA A 456 8.18 -37.12 39.51
N GLN A 457 9.30 -37.45 38.86
CA GLN A 457 10.62 -36.93 39.21
C GLN A 457 11.12 -36.01 38.09
N THR A 458 11.85 -34.97 38.47
CA THR A 458 12.51 -34.09 37.50
C THR A 458 13.60 -34.84 36.75
N VAL A 459 13.96 -34.39 35.54
CA VAL A 459 15.11 -34.94 34.80
C VAL A 459 16.36 -34.87 35.67
N ARG A 460 16.53 -33.80 36.47
CA ARG A 460 17.61 -33.67 37.45
C ARG A 460 17.67 -34.82 38.46
N GLU A 461 16.55 -35.15 39.10
CA GLU A 461 16.47 -36.20 40.11
C GLU A 461 16.68 -37.57 39.50
N TRP A 462 16.08 -37.83 38.34
CA TRP A 462 16.26 -39.07 37.59
C TRP A 462 17.72 -39.29 37.20
N PHE A 463 18.38 -38.26 36.66
CA PHE A 463 19.79 -38.34 36.28
C PHE A 463 20.69 -38.56 37.51
N LYS A 464 20.40 -37.89 38.63
CA LYS A 464 21.15 -38.02 39.87
C LYS A 464 20.99 -39.41 40.48
N GLY A 465 19.78 -39.97 40.47
CA GLY A 465 19.50 -41.32 40.97
C GLY A 465 20.14 -42.42 40.14
N ARG A 466 20.16 -42.27 38.80
CA ARG A 466 20.66 -43.30 37.88
C ARG A 466 22.16 -43.22 37.60
N TYR A 467 22.69 -42.00 37.47
CA TYR A 467 24.08 -41.76 37.03
C TYR A 467 24.94 -41.03 38.06
N GLY A 468 24.39 -40.66 39.23
CA GLY A 468 25.12 -39.94 40.29
C GLY A 468 25.48 -38.49 39.93
N ARG A 469 24.96 -37.96 38.82
CA ARG A 469 25.25 -36.61 38.30
C ARG A 469 23.99 -35.94 37.76
N VAL A 470 24.04 -34.63 37.55
CA VAL A 470 22.95 -33.83 36.96
C VAL A 470 23.12 -33.71 35.44
N PRO A 471 22.05 -33.51 34.65
CA PRO A 471 22.13 -33.33 33.19
C PRO A 471 22.66 -31.93 32.82
N ASP A 472 23.20 -31.78 31.61
CA ASP A 472 23.73 -30.50 31.09
C ASP A 472 22.63 -29.46 30.82
N ARG A 473 21.43 -29.89 30.38
CA ARG A 473 20.25 -29.05 30.09
C ARG A 473 18.96 -29.82 30.39
N TYR A 474 17.87 -29.06 30.49
CA TYR A 474 16.48 -29.48 30.73
C TYR A 474 16.25 -30.11 32.10
N ASP A 475 17.01 -29.68 33.11
CA ASP A 475 17.00 -30.26 34.45
C ASP A 475 15.65 -30.08 35.17
N ALA A 476 14.95 -28.98 34.90
CA ALA A 476 13.61 -28.66 35.42
C ALA A 476 12.44 -29.37 34.71
N SER A 477 12.68 -30.02 33.56
CA SER A 477 11.62 -30.82 32.89
C SER A 477 11.31 -32.07 33.72
N ILE A 478 10.10 -32.63 33.57
CA ILE A 478 9.63 -33.76 34.39
C ILE A 478 9.54 -35.02 33.53
N VAL A 479 10.10 -36.13 34.00
CA VAL A 479 10.19 -37.38 33.23
C VAL A 479 8.86 -38.14 33.28
N ARG A 480 8.29 -38.45 32.11
CA ARG A 480 7.12 -39.35 31.97
C ARG A 480 7.53 -40.80 31.73
N SER A 481 8.35 -41.01 30.71
CA SER A 481 8.80 -42.33 30.27
C SER A 481 10.24 -42.24 29.73
N THR A 482 10.99 -43.32 29.87
CA THR A 482 12.39 -43.40 29.41
C THR A 482 12.59 -44.64 28.55
N TYR A 483 13.20 -44.48 27.38
CA TYR A 483 13.45 -45.57 26.45
C TYR A 483 14.96 -45.77 26.26
N ASP A 484 15.40 -47.01 26.49
CA ASP A 484 16.77 -47.44 26.30
C ASP A 484 17.04 -47.74 24.82
N LEU A 485 17.90 -46.95 24.20
CA LEU A 485 18.22 -47.07 22.77
C LEU A 485 19.17 -48.24 22.47
N THR A 486 19.67 -48.95 23.48
CA THR A 486 20.37 -50.23 23.29
C THR A 486 19.41 -51.36 22.94
N GLN A 487 18.10 -51.14 23.05
CA GLN A 487 17.03 -52.07 22.68
C GLN A 487 16.15 -51.46 21.59
N PRO A 488 15.45 -52.28 20.78
CA PRO A 488 14.47 -51.78 19.82
C PRO A 488 13.39 -50.95 20.53
N LEU A 489 13.13 -49.74 20.02
CA LEU A 489 12.12 -48.86 20.59
C LEU A 489 10.71 -49.48 20.48
N PRO A 490 9.96 -49.58 21.59
CA PRO A 490 8.57 -50.05 21.56
C PRO A 490 7.68 -48.95 20.98
N MET A 491 7.63 -48.85 19.65
CA MET A 491 7.07 -47.69 18.96
C MET A 491 5.59 -47.43 19.27
N ALA A 492 4.81 -48.50 19.48
CA ALA A 492 3.40 -48.39 19.86
C ALA A 492 3.22 -47.84 21.28
N GLU A 493 4.07 -48.28 22.22
CA GLU A 493 4.06 -47.80 23.61
C GLU A 493 4.54 -46.36 23.70
N LEU A 494 5.60 -46.00 22.96
CA LEU A 494 6.09 -44.62 22.90
C LEU A 494 5.06 -43.67 22.31
N GLN A 495 4.41 -44.07 21.21
CA GLN A 495 3.35 -43.26 20.61
C GLN A 495 2.18 -43.08 21.59
N GLN A 496 1.77 -44.14 22.30
CA GLN A 496 0.72 -44.05 23.32
C GLN A 496 1.13 -43.13 24.49
N ASP A 497 2.33 -43.30 25.04
CA ASP A 497 2.83 -42.44 26.12
C ASP A 497 2.91 -40.97 25.67
N LEU A 498 3.32 -40.70 24.43
CA LEU A 498 3.33 -39.36 23.85
C LEU A 498 1.91 -38.80 23.72
N ASP A 499 0.97 -39.62 23.23
CA ASP A 499 -0.43 -39.24 23.11
C ASP A 499 -1.06 -38.93 24.47
N ASP A 500 -0.73 -39.70 25.53
CA ASP A 500 -1.16 -39.43 26.90
C ASP A 500 -0.62 -38.10 27.44
N VAL A 501 0.65 -37.80 27.17
CA VAL A 501 1.25 -36.51 27.57
C VAL A 501 0.62 -35.36 26.80
N ILE A 502 0.31 -35.55 25.52
CA ILE A 502 -0.42 -34.58 24.71
C ILE A 502 -1.84 -34.36 25.24
N ASP A 503 -2.53 -35.41 25.69
CA ASP A 503 -3.87 -35.28 26.26
C ASP A 503 -3.84 -34.47 27.56
N ILE A 504 -2.87 -34.73 28.44
CA ILE A 504 -2.64 -33.92 29.66
C ILE A 504 -2.28 -32.48 29.28
N TYR A 505 -1.44 -32.29 28.27
CA TYR A 505 -1.05 -30.97 27.81
C TYR A 505 -2.24 -30.17 27.27
N ASN A 506 -3.10 -30.80 26.48
CA ASN A 506 -4.32 -30.20 25.97
C ASN A 506 -5.30 -29.87 27.10
N GLN A 507 -5.33 -30.65 28.19
CA GLN A 507 -6.09 -30.29 29.39
C GLN A 507 -5.48 -29.09 30.14
N VAL A 508 -4.15 -29.01 30.23
CA VAL A 508 -3.47 -27.85 30.83
C VAL A 508 -3.71 -26.58 29.99
N LEU A 509 -3.63 -26.68 28.66
CA LEU A 509 -4.00 -25.58 27.76
C LEU A 509 -5.48 -25.21 27.91
N ALA A 510 -6.38 -26.20 27.98
CA ALA A 510 -7.82 -25.97 28.16
C ALA A 510 -8.19 -25.41 29.56
N SER A 511 -7.35 -25.63 30.58
CA SER A 511 -7.56 -25.07 31.93
C SER A 511 -7.00 -23.66 32.09
N ASP A 512 -6.02 -23.26 31.28
CA ASP A 512 -5.65 -21.85 31.07
C ASP A 512 -6.75 -21.14 30.28
N ASP A 513 -7.35 -21.81 29.29
CA ASP A 513 -8.53 -21.30 28.58
C ASP A 513 -9.74 -21.13 29.53
N ALA A 514 -9.87 -21.98 30.56
CA ALA A 514 -10.89 -21.84 31.62
C ALA A 514 -10.51 -20.82 32.72
N GLY A 515 -9.28 -20.30 32.70
CA GLY A 515 -8.70 -19.43 33.72
C GLY A 515 -8.05 -18.19 33.11
N GLU A 516 -8.89 -17.25 32.66
CA GLU A 516 -8.52 -15.94 32.12
C GLU A 516 -7.87 -15.94 30.72
N LEU A 517 -8.57 -16.52 29.76
CA LEU A 517 -9.11 -15.73 28.65
C LEU A 517 -10.64 -15.71 28.82
N PRO A 518 -11.32 -14.55 28.72
CA PRO A 518 -12.75 -14.59 28.51
C PRO A 518 -12.94 -15.36 27.21
N ASP A 519 -13.81 -16.37 27.25
CA ASP A 519 -14.43 -16.96 26.08
C ASP A 519 -14.58 -15.88 25.00
N ALA A 520 -14.32 -16.24 23.74
CA ALA A 520 -15.05 -15.61 22.66
C ALA A 520 -16.52 -15.78 23.05
N ILE A 521 -17.06 -14.72 23.65
CA ILE A 521 -18.43 -14.65 24.09
C ILE A 521 -19.19 -14.91 22.78
N ASP A 522 -19.73 -16.11 22.60
CA ASP A 522 -21.15 -16.16 22.26
C ASP A 522 -21.75 -15.34 23.39
N LEU A 523 -21.86 -14.02 23.16
CA LEU A 523 -22.73 -13.17 23.96
C LEU A 523 -24.03 -13.94 23.87
N GLU A 524 -24.32 -14.74 24.91
CA GLU A 524 -25.61 -14.64 25.55
C GLU A 524 -25.82 -13.14 25.71
N GLN A 525 -26.33 -12.53 24.64
CA GLN A 525 -26.92 -11.23 24.67
C GLN A 525 -27.98 -11.45 25.73
N SER A 526 -27.72 -10.96 26.94
CA SER A 526 -28.82 -10.54 27.76
C SER A 526 -29.57 -9.57 26.85
N ASP A 527 -30.74 -10.00 26.36
CA ASP A 527 -31.65 -9.15 25.58
C ASP A 527 -32.06 -7.89 26.38
N GLU A 528 -31.65 -7.80 27.64
CA GLU A 528 -31.73 -6.57 28.43
C GLU A 528 -30.76 -5.50 27.91
N PRO A 529 -31.28 -4.36 27.41
CA PRO A 529 -30.44 -3.25 26.99
C PRO A 529 -29.68 -2.68 28.19
N LEU A 530 -28.36 -2.55 28.03
CA LEU A 530 -27.51 -1.89 29.03
C LEU A 530 -27.99 -0.45 29.29
N PRO A 531 -27.75 0.10 30.50
CA PRO A 531 -28.12 1.47 30.80
C PRO A 531 -27.42 2.45 29.86
N VAL A 532 -28.19 3.42 29.37
CA VAL A 532 -27.75 4.46 28.44
C VAL A 532 -28.15 5.82 29.00
N ARG A 533 -27.18 6.75 29.04
CA ARG A 533 -27.43 8.16 29.33
C ARG A 533 -27.17 8.99 28.07
N ALA A 534 -28.23 9.20 27.29
CA ALA A 534 -28.20 10.00 26.06
C ALA A 534 -28.13 11.51 26.36
N ASP A 535 -26.96 11.97 26.83
CA ASP A 535 -26.65 13.39 27.06
C ASP A 535 -25.36 13.75 26.31
N LEU A 536 -25.53 14.29 25.10
CA LEU A 536 -24.43 14.65 24.22
C LEU A 536 -23.49 15.66 24.87
N ARG A 537 -24.05 16.66 25.57
CA ARG A 537 -23.28 17.73 26.17
C ARG A 537 -22.44 17.21 27.33
N ALA A 538 -23.02 16.42 28.21
CA ALA A 538 -22.29 15.81 29.32
C ALA A 538 -21.17 14.89 28.82
N ALA A 539 -21.39 14.13 27.75
CA ALA A 539 -20.35 13.29 27.14
C ALA A 539 -19.20 14.12 26.55
N ILE A 540 -19.51 15.22 25.84
CA ILE A 540 -18.51 16.14 25.28
C ILE A 540 -17.71 16.82 26.39
N ASP A 541 -18.37 17.30 27.44
CA ASP A 541 -17.71 17.95 28.57
C ASP A 541 -16.81 16.96 29.32
N ALA A 542 -17.28 15.72 29.53
CA ALA A 542 -16.49 14.65 30.14
C ALA A 542 -15.25 14.31 29.32
N PHE A 543 -15.39 14.13 28.00
CA PHE A 543 -14.25 13.86 27.12
C PHE A 543 -13.30 15.06 27.03
N SER A 544 -13.82 16.29 26.91
CA SER A 544 -13.01 17.51 26.87
C SER A 544 -12.14 17.63 28.13
N ASN A 545 -12.71 17.39 29.31
CA ASN A 545 -11.97 17.39 30.57
C ASN A 545 -10.92 16.26 30.62
N ALA A 546 -11.27 15.05 30.17
CA ALA A 546 -10.33 13.94 30.08
C ALA A 546 -9.16 14.25 29.12
N LEU A 547 -9.43 14.92 27.99
CA LEU A 547 -8.44 15.31 27.01
C LEU A 547 -7.45 16.34 27.59
N VAL A 548 -7.94 17.36 28.30
CA VAL A 548 -7.08 18.31 29.01
C VAL A 548 -6.24 17.60 30.08
N ALA A 549 -6.87 16.73 30.87
CA ALA A 549 -6.18 15.94 31.90
C ALA A 549 -5.10 15.05 31.30
N SER A 550 -5.28 14.56 30.06
CA SER A 550 -4.30 13.76 29.31
C SER A 550 -3.08 14.54 28.81
N GLY A 551 -3.07 15.86 28.99
CA GLY A 551 -2.02 16.76 28.50
C GLY A 551 -2.26 17.30 27.08
N VAL A 552 -3.43 17.04 26.47
CA VAL A 552 -3.78 17.50 25.12
C VAL A 552 -4.76 18.68 25.21
N LYS A 553 -4.33 19.85 24.73
CA LYS A 553 -5.09 21.11 24.76
C LYS A 553 -4.97 21.85 23.43
N PHE A 554 -6.03 22.56 23.04
CA PHE A 554 -6.13 23.27 21.75
C PHE A 554 -6.44 24.76 21.95
N GLY A 555 -5.74 25.37 22.91
CA GLY A 555 -5.88 26.79 23.25
C GLY A 555 -7.30 27.19 23.65
N ASP A 556 -7.65 28.44 23.35
CA ASP A 556 -8.95 29.06 23.68
C ASP A 556 -10.14 28.39 22.95
N HIS A 557 -9.87 27.65 21.88
CA HIS A 557 -10.88 26.98 21.08
C HIS A 557 -11.10 25.51 21.45
N HIS A 558 -10.45 25.02 22.52
CA HIS A 558 -10.47 23.61 22.90
C HIS A 558 -11.87 23.01 22.98
N HIS A 559 -12.77 23.60 23.78
CA HIS A 559 -14.13 23.07 23.95
C HIS A 559 -14.90 23.07 22.62
N GLY A 560 -14.81 24.17 21.86
CA GLY A 560 -15.48 24.29 20.56
C GLY A 560 -14.98 23.31 19.52
N LEU A 561 -13.68 22.96 19.53
CA LEU A 561 -13.08 21.95 18.65
C LEU A 561 -13.56 20.55 19.04
N VAL A 562 -13.51 20.19 20.33
CA VAL A 562 -13.96 18.89 20.84
C VAL A 562 -15.45 18.70 20.58
N ALA A 563 -16.27 19.71 20.88
CA ALA A 563 -17.70 19.69 20.61
C ALA A 563 -18.00 19.46 19.12
N SER A 564 -17.25 20.13 18.24
CA SER A 564 -17.40 19.95 16.79
C SER A 564 -16.98 18.55 16.36
N PHE A 565 -15.84 18.05 16.86
CA PHE A 565 -15.30 16.73 16.53
C PHE A 565 -16.27 15.60 16.89
N ILE A 566 -16.79 15.59 18.13
CA ILE A 566 -17.77 14.59 18.57
C ILE A 566 -19.08 14.74 17.80
N SER A 567 -19.59 15.96 17.64
CA SER A 567 -20.83 16.19 16.86
C SER A 567 -20.69 15.68 15.42
N SER A 568 -19.51 15.83 14.80
CA SER A 568 -19.25 15.32 13.46
C SER A 568 -19.21 13.79 13.39
N LEU A 569 -18.63 13.10 14.40
CA LEU A 569 -18.63 11.63 14.48
C LEU A 569 -20.04 11.06 14.68
N VAL A 570 -20.82 11.69 15.55
CA VAL A 570 -22.22 11.32 15.83
C VAL A 570 -23.13 11.65 14.63
N THR A 571 -22.80 12.68 13.85
CA THR A 571 -23.50 12.99 12.58
C THR A 571 -23.24 11.92 11.53
N LYS A 572 -21.97 11.51 11.37
CA LYS A 572 -21.54 10.55 10.36
C LYS A 572 -20.26 9.84 10.81
N PRO A 573 -20.16 8.51 10.69
CA PRO A 573 -19.07 7.73 11.29
C PRO A 573 -17.73 7.80 10.53
N LEU A 574 -17.46 8.89 9.79
CA LEU A 574 -16.19 9.12 9.10
C LEU A 574 -15.74 10.58 9.25
N VAL A 575 -14.61 10.79 9.92
CA VAL A 575 -13.98 12.10 10.10
C VAL A 575 -12.53 12.06 9.57
N ILE A 576 -12.13 13.12 8.86
CA ILE A 576 -10.76 13.31 8.36
C ILE A 576 -10.13 14.49 9.09
N LEU A 577 -8.97 14.28 9.71
CA LEU A 577 -8.19 15.29 10.42
C LEU A 577 -6.97 15.66 9.57
N THR A 578 -6.93 16.87 9.03
CA THR A 578 -5.83 17.41 8.23
C THR A 578 -5.09 18.53 8.96
N GLY A 579 -3.80 18.69 8.72
CA GLY A 579 -2.99 19.74 9.34
C GLY A 579 -1.49 19.45 9.30
N LEU A 580 -0.68 20.37 9.82
CA LEU A 580 0.77 20.18 9.97
C LEU A 580 1.09 19.01 10.91
N SER A 581 2.25 18.38 10.72
CA SER A 581 2.72 17.37 11.68
C SER A 581 2.86 17.97 13.08
N GLY A 582 2.52 17.19 14.11
CA GLY A 582 2.55 17.65 15.50
C GLY A 582 1.41 18.58 15.94
N SER A 583 0.37 18.83 15.13
CA SER A 583 -0.76 19.70 15.50
C SER A 583 -1.83 19.05 16.41
N GLY A 584 -1.60 17.81 16.86
CA GLY A 584 -2.49 17.11 17.79
C GLY A 584 -3.61 16.26 17.13
N LYS A 585 -3.61 16.12 15.80
CA LYS A 585 -4.60 15.33 15.02
C LYS A 585 -4.71 13.88 15.50
N THR A 586 -3.60 13.15 15.47
CA THR A 586 -3.57 11.74 15.90
C THR A 586 -3.84 11.62 17.40
N GLN A 587 -3.44 12.62 18.20
CA GLN A 587 -3.63 12.60 19.65
C GLN A 587 -5.11 12.70 20.04
N ILE A 588 -5.91 13.63 19.48
CA ILE A 588 -7.35 13.70 19.82
C ILE A 588 -8.08 12.40 19.48
N ALA A 589 -7.74 11.76 18.35
CA ALA A 589 -8.33 10.49 17.94
C ALA A 589 -7.95 9.34 18.90
N ILE A 590 -6.66 9.20 19.23
CA ILE A 590 -6.19 8.19 20.18
C ILE A 590 -6.85 8.38 21.55
N ARG A 591 -6.84 9.61 22.08
CA ARG A 591 -7.42 9.93 23.39
C ARG A 591 -8.93 9.70 23.41
N PHE A 592 -9.61 9.94 22.30
CA PHE A 592 -11.02 9.62 22.17
C PHE A 592 -11.26 8.11 22.23
N GLY A 593 -10.49 7.33 21.47
CA GLY A 593 -10.58 5.87 21.48
C GLY A 593 -10.30 5.26 22.86
N GLU A 594 -9.30 5.76 23.58
CA GLU A 594 -9.02 5.37 24.97
C GLU A 594 -10.17 5.74 25.93
N TRP A 595 -10.80 6.90 25.71
CA TRP A 595 -11.95 7.33 26.51
C TRP A 595 -13.20 6.49 26.25
N LEU A 596 -13.36 5.87 25.07
CA LEU A 596 -14.45 4.92 24.82
C LEU A 596 -14.35 3.67 25.72
N GLY A 597 -13.13 3.24 26.03
CA GLY A 597 -12.86 2.13 26.93
C GLY A 597 -11.68 1.27 26.48
N GLU A 598 -11.45 0.19 27.22
CA GLU A 598 -10.40 -0.79 26.92
C GLU A 598 -10.69 -1.55 25.61
N ASP A 599 -9.64 -1.75 24.82
CA ASP A 599 -9.70 -2.38 23.48
C ASP A 599 -10.73 -1.79 22.51
N ARG A 600 -11.10 -0.51 22.67
CA ARG A 600 -12.04 0.21 21.78
C ARG A 600 -11.36 1.02 20.69
N LEU A 601 -10.03 0.93 20.59
CA LEU A 601 -9.22 1.66 19.62
C LEU A 601 -8.32 0.70 18.85
N HIS A 602 -8.33 0.80 17.51
CA HIS A 602 -7.29 0.24 16.67
C HIS A 602 -6.65 1.32 15.82
N VAL A 603 -5.31 1.41 15.87
CA VAL A 603 -4.53 2.34 15.05
C VAL A 603 -3.88 1.56 13.92
N ALA A 604 -4.38 1.77 12.70
CA ALA A 604 -3.82 1.20 11.49
C ALA A 604 -2.99 2.25 10.76
N ALA A 605 -1.67 2.05 10.75
CA ALA A 605 -0.77 2.86 9.94
C ALA A 605 -0.93 2.46 8.46
N VAL A 606 -1.48 3.38 7.67
CA VAL A 606 -1.64 3.17 6.23
C VAL A 606 -0.26 3.15 5.59
N ARG A 607 -0.03 2.18 4.69
CA ARG A 607 1.26 2.03 4.01
C ARG A 607 1.11 2.27 2.50
N PRO A 608 2.17 2.69 1.80
CA PRO A 608 2.10 2.97 0.35
C PRO A 608 1.69 1.75 -0.50
N ASP A 609 1.89 0.53 0.00
CA ASP A 609 1.52 -0.73 -0.65
C ASP A 609 0.03 -1.09 -0.53
N TRP A 610 -0.78 -0.27 0.15
CA TRP A 610 -2.23 -0.47 0.25
C TRP A 610 -2.94 -0.12 -1.07
N THR A 611 -2.92 -1.07 -2.01
CA THR A 611 -3.45 -0.88 -3.37
C THR A 611 -4.90 -1.32 -3.57
N GLY A 612 -5.50 -2.03 -2.61
CA GLY A 612 -6.84 -2.62 -2.70
C GLY A 612 -7.44 -2.93 -1.32
N ALA A 613 -8.69 -3.40 -1.31
CA ALA A 613 -9.49 -3.62 -0.10
C ALA A 613 -8.92 -4.70 0.83
N GLU A 614 -8.02 -5.55 0.32
CA GLU A 614 -7.39 -6.64 1.05
C GLU A 614 -6.59 -6.14 2.26
N ALA A 615 -6.12 -4.90 2.22
CA ALA A 615 -5.42 -4.28 3.35
C ALA A 615 -6.34 -4.08 4.58
N LEU A 616 -7.64 -3.88 4.36
CA LEU A 616 -8.63 -3.69 5.42
C LEU A 616 -9.52 -4.90 5.65
N PHE A 617 -9.84 -5.67 4.61
CA PHE A 617 -10.78 -6.81 4.65
C PHE A 617 -10.11 -8.16 4.40
N GLY A 618 -8.80 -8.21 4.25
CA GLY A 618 -8.10 -9.47 4.05
C GLY A 618 -8.50 -10.17 2.75
N TYR A 619 -8.18 -11.45 2.68
CA TYR A 619 -8.47 -12.29 1.52
C TYR A 619 -8.48 -13.76 1.90
N GLU A 620 -9.10 -14.61 1.08
CA GLU A 620 -9.04 -16.07 1.25
C GLU A 620 -7.60 -16.58 1.12
N ASP A 621 -7.09 -17.23 2.16
CA ASP A 621 -5.79 -17.86 2.19
C ASP A 621 -5.89 -19.32 1.75
N ALA A 622 -5.75 -19.52 0.44
CA ALA A 622 -5.79 -20.85 -0.18
C ALA A 622 -4.61 -21.76 0.19
N LEU A 623 -3.60 -21.27 0.93
CA LEU A 623 -2.48 -22.08 1.42
C LEU A 623 -2.81 -22.77 2.75
N LYS A 624 -3.86 -22.32 3.44
CA LYS A 624 -4.31 -22.89 4.73
C LYS A 624 -5.42 -23.92 4.50
N ARG A 625 -5.51 -24.89 5.41
CA ARG A 625 -6.41 -26.05 5.30
C ARG A 625 -7.87 -25.62 5.22
N GLU A 626 -8.60 -26.15 4.25
CA GLU A 626 -10.06 -26.03 4.14
C GLU A 626 -10.75 -26.94 5.17
N LEU A 627 -11.78 -26.43 5.85
CA LEU A 627 -12.60 -27.22 6.79
C LEU A 627 -14.07 -27.04 6.42
N ASP A 628 -14.80 -28.15 6.27
CA ASP A 628 -16.23 -28.19 5.92
C ASP A 628 -16.62 -27.35 4.69
N GLY A 629 -15.80 -27.35 3.63
CA GLY A 629 -16.07 -26.56 2.43
C GLY A 629 -15.77 -25.05 2.57
N ARG A 630 -15.16 -24.63 3.70
CA ARG A 630 -14.88 -23.23 4.03
C ARG A 630 -13.39 -22.98 4.07
N ARG A 631 -12.92 -22.11 3.18
CA ARG A 631 -11.51 -21.70 3.08
C ARG A 631 -11.11 -20.82 4.25
N ALA A 632 -9.87 -20.97 4.67
CA ALA A 632 -9.24 -20.07 5.62
C ALA A 632 -9.03 -18.68 5.01
N TRP A 633 -9.00 -17.66 5.86
CA TRP A 633 -8.80 -16.27 5.50
C TRP A 633 -7.53 -15.72 6.15
N SER A 634 -6.81 -14.90 5.38
CA SER A 634 -5.80 -13.99 5.90
C SER A 634 -6.50 -12.73 6.37
N VAL A 635 -6.64 -12.59 7.69
CA VAL A 635 -7.36 -11.47 8.33
C VAL A 635 -6.34 -10.47 8.85
N PRO A 636 -6.29 -9.24 8.30
CA PRO A 636 -5.44 -8.19 8.83
C PRO A 636 -6.05 -7.61 10.12
N ALA A 637 -5.22 -7.02 10.98
CA ALA A 637 -5.65 -6.48 12.27
C ALA A 637 -6.84 -5.49 12.20
N PRO A 638 -6.97 -4.62 11.17
CA PRO A 638 -8.16 -3.80 11.00
C PRO A 638 -9.45 -4.62 10.80
N LEU A 639 -9.41 -5.71 10.03
CA LEU A 639 -10.60 -6.57 9.85
C LEU A 639 -10.98 -7.26 11.16
N GLU A 640 -10.01 -7.82 11.86
CA GLU A 640 -10.24 -8.47 13.16
C GLU A 640 -10.91 -7.50 14.15
N PHE A 641 -10.43 -6.25 14.20
CA PHE A 641 -11.05 -5.20 15.00
C PHE A 641 -12.48 -4.84 14.56
N ILE A 642 -12.74 -4.76 13.25
CA ILE A 642 -14.08 -4.52 12.69
C ILE A 642 -15.03 -5.68 13.05
N LEU A 643 -14.58 -6.92 12.99
CA LEU A 643 -15.36 -8.10 13.37
C LEU A 643 -15.66 -8.12 14.87
N LYS A 644 -14.69 -7.71 15.71
CA LYS A 644 -14.91 -7.50 17.15
C LYS A 644 -16.01 -6.46 17.40
N ALA A 645 -15.99 -5.34 16.67
CA ALA A 645 -17.04 -4.33 16.77
C ALA A 645 -18.42 -4.86 16.32
N ALA A 646 -18.46 -5.70 15.28
CA ALA A 646 -19.68 -6.34 14.80
C ALA A 646 -20.27 -7.33 15.83
N ALA A 647 -19.41 -8.02 16.58
CA ALA A 647 -19.82 -8.95 17.62
C ALA A 647 -20.32 -8.24 18.90
N ASP A 648 -19.89 -7.00 19.16
CA ASP A 648 -20.25 -6.22 20.35
C ASP A 648 -20.98 -4.90 19.99
N PRO A 649 -22.24 -4.97 19.52
CA PRO A 649 -22.97 -3.81 19.00
C PRO A 649 -23.36 -2.78 20.05
N GLN A 650 -23.28 -3.12 21.35
CA GLN A 650 -23.71 -2.24 22.45
C GLN A 650 -22.65 -1.20 22.85
N HIS A 651 -21.42 -1.32 22.35
CA HIS A 651 -20.30 -0.45 22.71
C HIS A 651 -19.67 0.18 21.46
N PRO A 652 -19.28 1.47 21.49
CA PRO A 652 -18.63 2.12 20.37
C PRO A 652 -17.17 1.71 20.21
N TYR A 653 -16.71 1.65 18.97
CA TYR A 653 -15.34 1.34 18.56
C TYR A 653 -14.78 2.41 17.63
N LEU A 654 -13.48 2.67 17.70
CA LEU A 654 -12.78 3.64 16.88
C LEU A 654 -11.65 3.00 16.07
N LEU A 655 -11.79 3.01 14.75
CA LEU A 655 -10.71 2.67 13.82
C LEU A 655 -10.00 3.96 13.36
N LEU A 656 -8.73 4.09 13.73
CA LEU A 656 -7.86 5.20 13.33
C LEU A 656 -6.97 4.78 12.16
N LEU A 657 -7.17 5.40 11.00
CA LEU A 657 -6.31 5.26 9.82
C LEU A 657 -5.27 6.38 9.84
N ASP A 658 -4.07 6.07 10.34
CA ASP A 658 -3.01 7.06 10.45
C ASP A 658 -2.30 7.23 9.10
N GLU A 659 -2.07 8.50 8.71
CA GLU A 659 -1.53 8.89 7.39
C GLU A 659 -2.33 8.31 6.23
N MET A 660 -3.66 8.46 6.31
CA MET A 660 -4.62 7.88 5.38
C MET A 660 -4.30 8.20 3.91
N ASN A 661 -3.72 9.38 3.64
CA ASN A 661 -3.34 9.86 2.30
C ASN A 661 -2.02 9.29 1.73
N LEU A 662 -1.31 8.43 2.46
CA LEU A 662 -0.09 7.79 2.00
C LEU A 662 -0.33 6.77 0.87
N ALA A 663 -1.54 6.22 0.79
CA ALA A 663 -2.02 5.40 -0.31
C ALA A 663 -3.28 6.00 -0.96
N HIS A 664 -3.64 5.51 -2.15
CA HIS A 664 -4.87 5.92 -2.82
C HIS A 664 -6.11 5.45 -2.04
N VAL A 665 -6.65 6.32 -1.20
CA VAL A 665 -7.79 6.03 -0.30
C VAL A 665 -8.98 5.43 -1.02
N GLU A 666 -9.29 5.94 -2.20
CA GLU A 666 -10.39 5.45 -3.04
C GLU A 666 -10.24 4.00 -3.53
N ARG A 667 -9.06 3.37 -3.38
CA ARG A 667 -8.83 1.98 -3.78
C ARG A 667 -9.03 1.04 -2.60
N TYR A 668 -8.28 1.23 -1.52
CA TYR A 668 -8.36 0.33 -0.36
C TYR A 668 -9.60 0.57 0.51
N PHE A 669 -10.19 1.77 0.46
CA PHE A 669 -11.34 2.17 1.26
C PHE A 669 -12.66 2.13 0.47
N ALA A 670 -12.65 1.65 -0.77
CA ALA A 670 -13.80 1.71 -1.69
C ALA A 670 -15.04 1.00 -1.12
N ASP A 671 -14.86 -0.23 -0.62
CA ASP A 671 -15.96 -1.05 -0.10
C ASP A 671 -16.53 -0.49 1.21
N VAL A 672 -15.68 0.15 2.04
CA VAL A 672 -16.12 0.86 3.24
C VAL A 672 -16.99 2.06 2.84
N LEU A 673 -16.53 2.89 1.90
CA LEU A 673 -17.30 4.05 1.42
C LEU A 673 -18.64 3.65 0.79
N SER A 674 -18.68 2.52 0.09
CA SER A 674 -19.90 1.96 -0.52
C SER A 674 -20.85 1.39 0.53
N GLY A 675 -20.34 0.60 1.47
CA GLY A 675 -21.13 0.00 2.55
C GLY A 675 -21.73 1.04 3.49
N MET A 676 -20.96 2.08 3.85
CA MET A 676 -21.44 3.20 4.69
C MET A 676 -22.62 3.95 4.06
N GLU A 677 -22.70 3.99 2.73
CA GLU A 677 -23.70 4.75 2.00
C GLU A 677 -24.95 3.94 1.68
N SER A 678 -24.75 2.68 1.29
CA SER A 678 -25.82 1.81 0.83
C SER A 678 -26.44 0.98 1.96
N GLY A 679 -25.75 0.88 3.11
CA GLY A 679 -26.09 -0.06 4.18
C GLY A 679 -25.94 -1.53 3.78
N GLN A 680 -25.43 -1.82 2.57
CA GLN A 680 -25.29 -3.18 2.08
C GLN A 680 -24.12 -3.89 2.77
N PRO A 681 -24.22 -5.21 2.96
CA PRO A 681 -23.12 -6.02 3.48
C PRO A 681 -21.83 -5.85 2.65
N CYS A 682 -20.70 -5.60 3.30
CA CYS A 682 -19.39 -5.46 2.65
C CYS A 682 -18.24 -6.11 3.42
N ILE A 683 -18.39 -6.40 4.71
CA ILE A 683 -17.37 -7.05 5.54
C ILE A 683 -17.52 -8.56 5.41
N PRO A 684 -16.46 -9.34 5.19
CA PRO A 684 -16.58 -10.80 5.20
C PRO A 684 -17.00 -11.31 6.59
N ASN A 685 -18.03 -12.15 6.67
CA ASN A 685 -18.55 -12.68 7.94
C ASN A 685 -17.68 -13.83 8.45
N LEU A 686 -16.57 -13.49 9.10
CA LEU A 686 -15.57 -14.46 9.54
C LEU A 686 -15.68 -14.75 11.04
N HIS A 687 -15.38 -15.99 11.39
CA HIS A 687 -15.16 -16.43 12.77
C HIS A 687 -13.79 -17.13 12.82
N LYS A 688 -13.12 -16.99 13.96
CA LYS A 688 -11.86 -17.68 14.21
C LYS A 688 -12.15 -19.09 14.71
N GLY A 689 -11.71 -20.10 13.98
CA GLY A 689 -11.85 -21.50 14.39
C GLY A 689 -10.85 -21.88 15.49
N ALA A 690 -11.04 -23.06 16.08
CA ALA A 690 -10.14 -23.63 17.09
C ALA A 690 -8.72 -23.92 16.57
N ASP A 691 -8.49 -23.87 15.25
CA ASP A 691 -7.19 -24.04 14.60
C ASP A 691 -6.50 -22.69 14.28
N ASP A 692 -6.87 -21.63 15.00
CA ASP A 692 -6.39 -20.24 14.83
C ASP A 692 -6.65 -19.66 13.43
N CYS A 693 -7.46 -20.33 12.60
CA CYS A 693 -7.75 -19.92 11.23
C CYS A 693 -9.15 -19.29 11.14
N TRP A 694 -9.19 -18.08 10.57
CA TRP A 694 -10.43 -17.39 10.25
C TRP A 694 -11.14 -18.04 9.08
N ARG A 695 -12.45 -18.28 9.17
CA ARG A 695 -13.28 -18.83 8.10
C ARG A 695 -14.64 -18.16 8.07
N LEU A 696 -15.33 -18.25 6.94
CA LEU A 696 -16.73 -17.82 6.86
C LEU A 696 -17.58 -18.58 7.89
N LYS A 697 -18.47 -17.87 8.59
CA LYS A 697 -19.39 -18.48 9.56
C LYS A 697 -20.33 -19.45 8.83
N ALA A 698 -20.43 -20.69 9.32
CA ALA A 698 -21.31 -21.70 8.72
C ALA A 698 -22.78 -21.29 8.88
N ASN A 699 -23.60 -21.57 7.87
CA ASN A 699 -25.04 -21.29 7.86
C ASN A 699 -25.42 -19.82 8.16
N ALA A 700 -24.53 -18.88 7.85
CA ALA A 700 -24.76 -17.44 8.00
C ALA A 700 -24.55 -16.72 6.66
N GLU A 701 -24.94 -15.45 6.60
CA GLU A 701 -24.63 -14.62 5.44
C GLU A 701 -23.11 -14.49 5.25
N LYS A 702 -22.65 -14.49 4.01
CA LYS A 702 -21.21 -14.43 3.70
C LYS A 702 -20.57 -13.08 4.04
N GLN A 703 -21.39 -12.03 4.12
CA GLN A 703 -20.96 -10.68 4.41
C GLN A 703 -21.85 -10.06 5.48
N LEU A 704 -21.30 -9.10 6.23
CA LEU A 704 -21.99 -8.28 7.22
C LEU A 704 -21.98 -6.81 6.77
N PRO A 705 -23.02 -6.03 7.10
CA PRO A 705 -22.95 -4.57 6.99
C PRO A 705 -21.89 -4.00 7.94
N LEU A 706 -21.42 -2.78 7.66
CA LEU A 706 -20.55 -2.07 8.60
C LEU A 706 -21.23 -1.93 9.96
N PRO A 707 -20.53 -2.24 11.08
CA PRO A 707 -21.12 -2.13 12.40
C PRO A 707 -21.54 -0.69 12.69
N GLY A 708 -22.80 -0.50 13.12
CA GLY A 708 -23.33 0.84 13.43
C GLY A 708 -22.69 1.50 14.65
N ASN A 709 -21.83 0.77 15.36
CA ASN A 709 -21.01 1.20 16.48
C ASN A 709 -19.54 1.45 16.12
N LEU A 710 -19.15 1.33 14.84
CA LEU A 710 -17.80 1.61 14.37
C LEU A 710 -17.68 3.05 13.84
N TRP A 711 -16.83 3.84 14.47
CA TRP A 711 -16.38 5.14 13.96
C TRP A 711 -15.01 5.04 13.31
N ILE A 712 -14.80 5.79 12.24
CA ILE A 712 -13.54 5.81 11.50
C ILE A 712 -12.99 7.23 11.48
N VAL A 713 -11.72 7.37 11.89
CA VAL A 713 -10.99 8.64 11.82
C VAL A 713 -9.76 8.43 10.94
N GLY A 714 -9.58 9.29 9.93
CA GLY A 714 -8.38 9.34 9.10
C GLY A 714 -7.52 10.56 9.42
N THR A 715 -6.21 10.41 9.59
CA THR A 715 -5.29 11.56 9.72
C THR A 715 -4.56 11.83 8.41
N VAL A 716 -4.28 13.10 8.15
CA VAL A 716 -3.69 13.59 6.89
C VAL A 716 -2.62 14.60 7.22
N ASN A 717 -1.40 14.34 6.75
CA ASN A 717 -0.30 15.29 6.81
C ASN A 717 -0.25 16.10 5.51
N ILE A 718 -0.21 17.43 5.65
CA ILE A 718 -0.23 18.38 4.51
C ILE A 718 1.17 18.53 3.87
N ASP A 719 2.23 18.24 4.63
CA ASP A 719 3.61 18.61 4.27
C ASP A 719 4.34 17.58 3.36
N GLU A 720 3.67 16.47 2.98
CA GLU A 720 4.29 15.34 2.30
C GLU A 720 3.69 15.05 0.90
N THR A 721 4.51 14.51 0.00
CA THR A 721 4.13 14.05 -1.35
C THR A 721 3.12 12.90 -1.29
N THR A 722 1.86 13.25 -1.07
CA THR A 722 0.77 12.31 -0.80
C THR A 722 -0.32 12.42 -1.85
N TYR A 723 -1.21 11.44 -1.90
CA TYR A 723 -2.31 11.44 -2.85
C TYR A 723 -3.40 12.40 -2.41
N MET A 724 -3.85 13.27 -3.32
CA MET A 724 -5.05 14.07 -3.09
C MET A 724 -6.28 13.16 -2.95
N PHE A 725 -7.16 13.50 -2.02
CA PHE A 725 -8.45 12.83 -1.91
C PHE A 725 -9.33 13.13 -3.11
N SER A 726 -10.02 12.11 -3.61
CA SER A 726 -11.08 12.34 -4.59
C SER A 726 -12.31 12.94 -3.94
N PRO A 727 -13.15 13.64 -4.74
CA PRO A 727 -14.45 14.14 -4.28
C PRO A 727 -15.31 13.06 -3.61
N LYS A 728 -15.16 11.79 -4.02
CA LYS A 728 -15.89 10.67 -3.44
C LYS A 728 -15.58 10.47 -1.95
N VAL A 729 -14.33 10.63 -1.54
CA VAL A 729 -13.94 10.47 -0.13
C VAL A 729 -14.41 11.68 0.68
N LEU A 730 -14.15 12.89 0.18
CA LEU A 730 -14.46 14.14 0.90
C LEU A 730 -15.99 14.38 1.04
N ASP A 731 -16.80 13.95 0.07
CA ASP A 731 -18.27 13.99 0.18
C ASP A 731 -18.80 13.07 1.29
N ARG A 732 -18.05 12.02 1.64
CA ARG A 732 -18.45 11.02 2.64
C ARG A 732 -17.87 11.27 4.04
N ALA A 733 -16.98 12.25 4.21
CA ALA A 733 -16.33 12.57 5.47
C ALA A 733 -16.68 13.97 5.99
N ASN A 734 -16.56 14.17 7.30
CA ASN A 734 -16.41 15.50 7.89
C ASN A 734 -14.92 15.83 8.00
N THR A 735 -14.48 16.99 7.49
CA THR A 735 -13.04 17.32 7.46
C THR A 735 -12.69 18.42 8.47
N PHE A 736 -11.66 18.21 9.26
CA PHE A 736 -11.14 19.18 10.25
C PHE A 736 -9.73 19.61 9.89
N GLU A 737 -9.50 20.92 9.80
CA GLU A 737 -8.16 21.49 9.64
C GLU A 737 -7.60 21.90 11.01
N PHE A 738 -6.58 21.20 11.47
CA PHE A 738 -5.84 21.51 12.69
C PHE A 738 -4.72 22.49 12.37
N ARG A 739 -4.75 23.61 13.08
CA ARG A 739 -3.71 24.64 13.03
C ARG A 739 -3.20 24.89 14.43
N VAL A 740 -1.90 25.08 14.54
CA VAL A 740 -1.24 25.46 15.80
C VAL A 740 -1.10 26.98 15.80
N HIS A 741 -1.77 27.66 16.73
CA HIS A 741 -1.57 29.09 16.92
C HIS A 741 -0.36 29.32 17.83
N SER A 742 0.32 30.45 17.68
CA SER A 742 1.47 30.79 18.53
C SER A 742 1.10 30.85 20.01
N SER A 743 -0.16 31.17 20.34
CA SER A 743 -0.73 31.13 21.69
C SER A 743 -0.81 29.73 22.30
N ASP A 744 -0.85 28.69 21.46
CA ASP A 744 -0.97 27.30 21.91
C ASP A 744 0.39 26.72 22.35
N LEU A 745 1.49 27.36 21.94
CA LEU A 745 2.86 26.99 22.28
C LEU A 745 3.23 27.53 23.65
N SER A 746 3.01 26.73 24.69
CA SER A 746 3.30 27.06 26.09
C SER A 746 4.50 26.27 26.62
N ILE A 747 5.26 26.87 27.55
CA ILE A 747 6.35 26.22 28.30
C ILE A 747 5.84 25.10 29.22
N ASP A 748 4.54 25.09 29.54
CA ASP A 748 3.89 24.07 30.38
C ASP A 748 3.41 22.87 29.54
N ALA A 749 3.99 22.65 28.36
CA ALA A 749 3.66 21.50 27.52
C ALA A 749 4.21 20.22 28.16
N ILE A 750 3.32 19.27 28.46
CA ILE A 750 3.67 17.95 28.98
C ILE A 750 3.51 16.90 27.87
N LYS A 751 4.24 15.79 27.98
CA LYS A 751 4.04 14.65 27.08
C LYS A 751 2.64 14.08 27.32
N PRO A 752 1.81 13.90 26.28
CA PRO A 752 0.49 13.31 26.45
C PRO A 752 0.56 11.91 27.07
N HIS A 753 -0.39 11.60 27.95
CA HIS A 753 -0.56 10.28 28.56
C HIS A 753 -1.96 9.72 28.28
N PRO A 754 -2.20 8.41 28.50
CA PRO A 754 -3.51 7.81 28.22
C PRO A 754 -4.66 8.49 28.95
N CYS A 755 -5.81 8.60 28.27
CA CYS A 755 -7.07 9.01 28.87
C CYS A 755 -7.63 7.90 29.75
N VAL A 756 -8.29 8.28 30.85
CA VAL A 756 -9.12 7.35 31.62
C VAL A 756 -10.40 7.09 30.83
N ALA A 757 -10.87 5.83 30.85
CA ALA A 757 -12.14 5.45 30.24
C ALA A 757 -13.30 6.30 30.79
N GLY A 758 -14.17 6.75 29.90
CA GLY A 758 -15.36 7.52 30.24
C GLY A 758 -16.41 6.70 30.98
N ASP A 759 -17.36 7.42 31.57
CA ASP A 759 -18.60 6.84 32.09
C ASP A 759 -19.30 6.06 30.96
N GLN A 760 -19.43 4.74 31.15
CA GLN A 760 -19.92 3.84 30.12
C GLN A 760 -21.37 4.13 29.74
N GLU A 761 -22.19 4.70 30.63
CA GLU A 761 -23.55 5.13 30.28
C GLU A 761 -23.54 6.31 29.30
N LEU A 762 -22.60 7.25 29.45
CA LEU A 762 -22.42 8.37 28.50
C LEU A 762 -21.84 7.89 27.17
N VAL A 763 -20.85 7.00 27.21
CA VAL A 763 -20.23 6.44 26.03
C VAL A 763 -21.27 5.70 25.17
N ARG A 764 -22.10 4.84 25.78
CA ARG A 764 -23.25 4.21 25.11
C ARG A 764 -24.32 5.24 24.71
N GLY A 765 -24.46 6.31 25.49
CA GLY A 765 -25.28 7.47 25.16
C GLY A 765 -24.93 8.08 23.80
N LEU A 766 -23.65 8.35 23.56
CA LEU A 766 -23.18 8.86 22.26
C LEU A 766 -23.53 7.91 21.10
N LEU A 767 -23.38 6.60 21.31
CA LEU A 767 -23.71 5.59 20.31
C LEU A 767 -25.22 5.58 20.01
N SER A 768 -26.07 5.60 21.04
CA SER A 768 -27.52 5.66 20.89
C SER A 768 -27.96 6.89 20.11
N ILE A 769 -27.36 8.05 20.37
CA ILE A 769 -27.63 9.29 19.63
C ILE A 769 -27.18 9.16 18.17
N ALA A 770 -26.01 8.57 17.92
CA ALA A 770 -25.48 8.38 16.57
C ALA A 770 -26.38 7.47 15.72
N GLN A 771 -26.97 6.43 16.32
CA GLN A 771 -27.86 5.46 15.67
C GLN A 771 -29.29 5.98 15.45
N ASP A 772 -29.70 7.05 16.13
CA ASP A 772 -31.02 7.67 15.91
C ASP A 772 -30.99 8.60 14.69
N ASP A 773 -31.41 8.10 13.53
CA ASP A 773 -31.52 8.88 12.29
C ASP A 773 -32.50 10.06 12.40
N ASN A 774 -33.48 10.01 13.31
CA ASN A 774 -34.52 11.03 13.44
C ASN A 774 -34.20 12.10 14.50
N TRP A 775 -33.04 12.04 15.17
CA TRP A 775 -32.65 12.99 16.23
C TRP A 775 -32.92 14.47 15.93
N HIS A 776 -32.63 14.88 14.69
CA HIS A 776 -32.80 16.26 14.21
C HIS A 776 -34.26 16.64 13.91
N ARG A 777 -35.13 15.66 13.63
CA ARG A 777 -36.57 15.88 13.37
C ARG A 777 -37.34 16.17 14.64
N ASP A 778 -36.95 15.54 15.74
CA ASP A 778 -37.62 15.69 17.04
C ASP A 778 -37.24 16.99 17.75
N ARG A 779 -36.19 17.67 17.28
CA ARG A 779 -35.63 18.91 17.84
C ARG A 779 -35.75 20.10 16.87
N GLN A 780 -36.89 20.24 16.19
CA GLN A 780 -37.13 21.40 15.33
C GLN A 780 -37.03 22.71 16.13
N SER A 781 -36.28 23.67 15.58
CA SER A 781 -36.08 25.00 16.16
C SER A 781 -36.11 26.07 15.07
N ASP A 782 -36.42 27.32 15.42
CA ASP A 782 -36.39 28.44 14.49
C ASP A 782 -35.00 28.59 13.83
N THR A 783 -33.94 28.26 14.58
CA THR A 783 -32.56 28.22 14.07
C THR A 783 -32.39 27.23 12.92
N LEU A 784 -33.07 26.07 12.95
CA LEU A 784 -33.01 25.09 11.85
C LEU A 784 -33.74 25.59 10.59
N ASN A 785 -34.82 26.36 10.75
CA ASN A 785 -35.51 26.99 9.63
C ASN A 785 -34.64 28.07 8.96
N GLU A 786 -34.00 28.92 9.75
CA GLU A 786 -33.04 29.92 9.24
C GLU A 786 -31.83 29.23 8.60
N LEU A 787 -31.32 28.14 9.19
CA LEU A 787 -30.24 27.35 8.61
C LEU A 787 -30.63 26.76 7.25
N ASN A 788 -31.82 26.18 7.12
CA ASN A 788 -32.33 25.68 5.84
C ASN A 788 -32.31 26.79 4.77
N GLN A 789 -32.75 28.01 5.13
CA GLN A 789 -32.66 29.16 4.22
C GLN A 789 -31.21 29.48 3.84
N ARG A 790 -30.27 29.55 4.81
CA ARG A 790 -28.85 29.82 4.54
C ARG A 790 -28.18 28.74 3.69
N LEU A 791 -28.51 27.46 3.92
CA LEU A 791 -27.99 26.35 3.12
C LEU A 791 -28.54 26.36 1.69
N ARG A 792 -29.82 26.71 1.49
CA ARG A 792 -30.39 26.89 0.15
C ARG A 792 -29.71 28.04 -0.60
N GLN A 793 -29.42 29.14 0.09
CA GLN A 793 -28.69 30.24 -0.50
C GLN A 793 -27.26 29.83 -0.88
N LEU A 794 -26.57 29.11 0.01
CA LEU A 794 -25.23 28.60 -0.32
C LEU A 794 -25.27 27.63 -1.52
N HIS A 795 -26.30 26.77 -1.60
CA HIS A 795 -26.51 25.88 -2.73
C HIS A 795 -26.74 26.66 -4.04
N GLU A 796 -27.59 27.69 -4.04
CA GLU A 796 -27.83 28.55 -5.20
C GLU A 796 -26.57 29.34 -5.60
N LEU A 797 -25.75 29.78 -4.64
CA LEU A 797 -24.48 30.44 -4.93
C LEU A 797 -23.51 29.50 -5.66
N LEU A 798 -23.39 28.26 -5.20
CA LEU A 798 -22.47 27.28 -5.78
C LEU A 798 -22.98 26.69 -7.10
N SER A 799 -24.30 26.62 -7.32
CA SER A 799 -24.88 26.07 -8.55
C SER A 799 -24.57 26.90 -9.79
N ARG A 800 -24.41 28.22 -9.62
CA ARG A 800 -23.96 29.14 -10.69
C ARG A 800 -22.62 28.74 -11.31
N TYR A 801 -21.81 28.00 -10.54
CA TYR A 801 -20.49 27.55 -10.95
C TYR A 801 -20.39 26.02 -11.18
N ASN A 802 -21.52 25.30 -11.17
CA ASN A 802 -21.56 23.82 -11.21
C ASN A 802 -20.78 23.16 -10.04
N LEU A 803 -20.87 23.76 -8.84
CA LEU A 803 -20.21 23.30 -7.61
C LEU A 803 -21.21 23.02 -6.48
N GLU A 804 -22.49 22.91 -6.81
CA GLU A 804 -23.56 22.64 -5.87
C GLU A 804 -23.42 21.31 -5.13
N PHE A 805 -24.05 21.22 -3.97
CA PHE A 805 -24.11 19.99 -3.17
C PHE A 805 -25.52 19.39 -3.20
N GLY A 806 -25.58 18.06 -3.17
CA GLY A 806 -26.84 17.31 -3.23
C GLY A 806 -27.51 17.15 -1.86
N HIS A 807 -28.62 16.41 -1.85
CA HIS A 807 -29.44 16.16 -0.65
C HIS A 807 -28.68 15.54 0.52
N ARG A 808 -27.63 14.75 0.27
CA ARG A 808 -26.80 14.15 1.32
C ARG A 808 -26.15 15.20 2.21
N VAL A 809 -25.40 16.13 1.60
CA VAL A 809 -24.71 17.19 2.36
C VAL A 809 -25.72 18.06 3.08
N PHE A 810 -26.88 18.30 2.45
CA PHE A 810 -27.96 19.03 3.08
C PHE A 810 -28.48 18.32 4.34
N TYR A 811 -28.78 17.02 4.26
CA TYR A 811 -29.19 16.20 5.40
C TYR A 811 -28.15 16.22 6.52
N GLU A 812 -26.88 15.97 6.17
CA GLU A 812 -25.78 15.95 7.13
C GLU A 812 -25.57 17.30 7.81
N ALA A 813 -25.73 18.40 7.08
CA ALA A 813 -25.64 19.76 7.62
C ALA A 813 -26.75 20.05 8.65
N ILE A 814 -27.99 19.65 8.36
CA ILE A 814 -29.12 19.79 9.29
C ILE A 814 -28.93 18.91 10.53
N ARG A 815 -28.52 17.65 10.35
CA ARG A 815 -28.23 16.73 11.46
C ARG A 815 -27.10 17.26 12.34
N PHE A 816 -26.00 17.70 11.74
CA PHE A 816 -24.87 18.30 12.45
C PHE A 816 -25.30 19.54 13.24
N ALA A 817 -26.14 20.41 12.66
CA ALA A 817 -26.59 21.61 13.34
C ALA A 817 -27.39 21.32 14.63
N ALA A 818 -28.29 20.34 14.60
CA ALA A 818 -29.04 19.94 15.78
C ALA A 818 -28.11 19.40 16.88
N LEU A 819 -27.15 18.55 16.51
CA LEU A 819 -26.16 18.00 17.44
C LEU A 819 -25.21 19.08 17.98
N ALA A 820 -24.75 19.99 17.12
CA ALA A 820 -23.88 21.09 17.48
C ALA A 820 -24.56 22.06 18.47
N GLN A 821 -25.83 22.36 18.27
CA GLN A 821 -26.60 23.20 19.19
C GLN A 821 -26.70 22.55 20.59
N GLU A 822 -26.98 21.26 20.64
CA GLU A 822 -27.02 20.50 21.90
C GLU A 822 -25.64 20.40 22.57
N ALA A 823 -24.58 20.26 21.77
CA ALA A 823 -23.19 20.30 22.22
C ALA A 823 -22.72 21.69 22.71
N GLY A 824 -23.58 22.71 22.66
CA GLY A 824 -23.28 24.07 23.14
C GLY A 824 -22.67 25.00 22.10
N ILE A 825 -22.60 24.59 20.83
CA ILE A 825 -22.23 25.47 19.71
C ILE A 825 -23.48 26.27 19.32
N ASN A 826 -23.63 27.42 19.98
CA ASN A 826 -24.79 28.27 19.82
C ASN A 826 -24.62 29.30 18.70
N GLY A 827 -25.76 29.67 18.10
CA GLY A 827 -25.87 30.70 17.09
C GLY A 827 -25.74 30.17 15.66
N LEU A 828 -26.64 30.65 14.80
CA LEU A 828 -26.72 30.26 13.40
C LEU A 828 -25.37 30.42 12.68
N ALA A 829 -24.71 31.57 12.84
CA ALA A 829 -23.42 31.86 12.22
C ALA A 829 -22.35 30.83 12.62
N SER A 830 -22.20 30.53 13.92
CA SER A 830 -21.22 29.55 14.41
C SER A 830 -21.40 28.15 13.84
N ILE A 831 -22.66 27.74 13.61
CA ILE A 831 -23.01 26.44 13.03
C ILE A 831 -22.73 26.45 11.52
N VAL A 832 -23.19 27.47 10.80
CA VAL A 832 -22.94 27.61 9.35
C VAL A 832 -21.44 27.69 9.06
N ASP A 833 -20.67 28.40 9.90
CA ASP A 833 -19.22 28.53 9.77
C ASP A 833 -18.52 27.16 9.76
N ARG A 834 -18.93 26.27 10.68
CA ARG A 834 -18.43 24.88 10.76
C ARG A 834 -18.90 24.03 9.61
N ILE A 835 -20.16 24.13 9.18
CA ILE A 835 -20.67 23.38 8.04
C ILE A 835 -19.91 23.76 6.77
N VAL A 836 -19.70 25.05 6.52
CA VAL A 836 -18.95 25.53 5.35
C VAL A 836 -17.51 25.02 5.42
N MET A 837 -16.86 25.10 6.58
CA MET A 837 -15.50 24.63 6.79
C MET A 837 -15.35 23.10 6.62
N GLN A 838 -16.29 22.30 7.14
CA GLN A 838 -16.14 20.85 7.24
C GLN A 838 -16.73 20.07 6.05
N LYS A 839 -17.70 20.65 5.34
CA LYS A 839 -18.44 19.98 4.26
C LYS A 839 -18.39 20.68 2.91
N VAL A 840 -18.30 22.00 2.87
CA VAL A 840 -18.38 22.76 1.61
C VAL A 840 -16.99 23.01 1.04
N LEU A 841 -16.10 23.63 1.82
CA LEU A 841 -14.74 23.95 1.39
C LEU A 841 -13.91 22.72 0.98
N PRO A 842 -14.01 21.54 1.65
CA PRO A 842 -13.29 20.33 1.22
C PRO A 842 -13.58 19.92 -0.23
N ARG A 843 -14.78 20.21 -0.74
CA ARG A 843 -15.19 19.87 -2.11
C ARG A 843 -14.59 20.80 -3.16
N LEU A 844 -14.05 21.95 -2.76
CA LEU A 844 -13.54 22.97 -3.67
C LEU A 844 -12.05 22.73 -3.93
N HIS A 845 -11.75 22.12 -5.06
CA HIS A 845 -10.38 21.94 -5.54
C HIS A 845 -10.30 22.08 -7.06
N GLY A 846 -9.16 22.54 -7.57
CA GLY A 846 -8.96 22.70 -9.01
C GLY A 846 -8.14 23.91 -9.39
N SER A 847 -8.09 24.16 -10.70
CA SER A 847 -7.34 25.27 -11.28
C SER A 847 -8.01 26.63 -11.04
N ARG A 848 -7.22 27.69 -11.17
CA ARG A 848 -7.68 29.08 -11.01
C ARG A 848 -8.92 29.42 -11.82
N ARG A 849 -8.96 29.01 -13.10
CA ARG A 849 -10.10 29.23 -14.00
C ARG A 849 -11.42 28.70 -13.44
N ARG A 850 -11.37 27.59 -12.69
CA ARG A 850 -12.56 26.96 -12.11
C ARG A 850 -12.96 27.57 -10.77
N LEU A 851 -11.98 27.93 -9.93
CA LEU A 851 -12.23 28.23 -8.51
C LEU A 851 -12.24 29.71 -8.12
N GLU A 852 -11.65 30.61 -8.91
CA GLU A 852 -11.43 31.98 -8.44
C GLU A 852 -12.75 32.72 -8.15
N LEU A 853 -13.70 32.69 -9.10
CA LEU A 853 -15.02 33.31 -8.90
C LEU A 853 -15.84 32.64 -7.78
N PRO A 854 -15.98 31.30 -7.72
CA PRO A 854 -16.69 30.65 -6.61
C PRO A 854 -16.11 30.98 -5.24
N LEU A 855 -14.78 30.98 -5.10
CA LEU A 855 -14.15 31.28 -3.81
C LEU A 855 -14.31 32.77 -3.43
N LEU A 856 -14.33 33.69 -4.39
CA LEU A 856 -14.64 35.11 -4.11
C LEU A 856 -16.09 35.27 -3.63
N ALA A 857 -17.04 34.63 -4.33
CA ALA A 857 -18.44 34.64 -3.93
C ALA A 857 -18.64 34.01 -2.54
N LEU A 858 -17.96 32.89 -2.27
CA LEU A 858 -18.01 32.22 -0.96
C LEU A 858 -17.35 33.06 0.14
N ALA A 859 -16.25 33.75 -0.14
CA ALA A 859 -15.62 34.66 0.82
C ALA A 859 -16.58 35.79 1.20
N GLN A 860 -17.30 36.35 0.23
CA GLN A 860 -18.33 37.36 0.51
C GLN A 860 -19.48 36.78 1.33
N PHE A 861 -19.98 35.60 0.97
CA PHE A 861 -21.02 34.90 1.74
C PHE A 861 -20.58 34.69 3.20
N CYS A 862 -19.34 34.27 3.43
CA CYS A 862 -18.80 34.07 4.78
C CYS A 862 -18.62 35.38 5.55
N ARG A 863 -18.31 36.49 4.87
CA ARG A 863 -18.18 37.80 5.49
C ARG A 863 -19.54 38.35 5.94
N ASP A 864 -20.50 38.38 5.03
CA ASP A 864 -21.73 39.17 5.18
C ASP A 864 -22.92 38.33 5.66
N LEU A 865 -22.89 37.00 5.47
CA LEU A 865 -24.01 36.07 5.68
C LEU A 865 -25.37 36.66 5.21
N PRO A 866 -25.48 37.05 3.93
CA PRO A 866 -26.54 37.92 3.47
C PRO A 866 -27.91 37.22 3.41
N ASP A 867 -28.99 37.99 3.56
CA ASP A 867 -30.36 37.49 3.41
C ASP A 867 -30.74 37.16 1.96
N SER A 868 -29.93 37.57 0.97
CA SER A 868 -30.11 37.25 -0.46
C SER A 868 -28.77 37.25 -1.21
N ILE A 869 -28.65 36.46 -2.27
CA ILE A 869 -27.39 36.33 -3.05
C ILE A 869 -27.32 37.43 -4.10
N LEU A 870 -26.19 38.15 -4.17
CA LEU A 870 -25.94 39.16 -5.21
C LEU A 870 -25.78 38.53 -6.60
N THR A 871 -26.13 39.26 -7.67
CA THR A 871 -25.88 38.86 -9.07
C THR A 871 -24.40 38.96 -9.43
N ASP A 872 -23.92 38.13 -10.36
CA ASP A 872 -22.48 38.04 -10.72
C ASP A 872 -21.87 39.39 -11.13
N ASP A 873 -22.63 40.24 -11.81
CA ASP A 873 -22.21 41.60 -12.23
C ASP A 873 -21.97 42.56 -11.04
N LYS A 874 -22.38 42.16 -9.83
CA LYS A 874 -22.20 42.90 -8.59
C LYS A 874 -21.17 42.27 -7.66
N LEU A 875 -20.52 41.17 -8.05
CA LEU A 875 -19.36 40.64 -7.32
C LEU A 875 -18.25 41.68 -7.43
N PRO A 876 -17.89 42.37 -6.34
CA PRO A 876 -16.86 43.39 -6.40
C PRO A 876 -15.55 42.73 -6.82
N THR A 877 -14.78 43.42 -7.65
CA THR A 877 -13.42 43.04 -8.02
C THR A 877 -12.52 43.28 -6.79
N PHE A 878 -12.74 42.52 -5.72
CA PHE A 878 -12.08 42.72 -4.44
C PHE A 878 -10.59 42.44 -4.58
N VAL A 879 -9.77 43.41 -4.15
CA VAL A 879 -8.34 43.20 -3.97
C VAL A 879 -8.15 42.37 -2.71
N ILE A 880 -7.60 41.17 -2.84
CA ILE A 880 -7.39 40.22 -1.73
C ILE A 880 -6.54 40.83 -0.60
N ASP A 881 -5.66 41.78 -0.94
CA ASP A 881 -4.76 42.45 0.01
C ASP A 881 -5.47 43.44 0.95
N GLU A 882 -6.73 43.79 0.67
CA GLU A 882 -7.55 44.66 1.52
C GLU A 882 -8.56 43.90 2.39
N MET A 883 -8.56 42.56 2.38
CA MET A 883 -9.49 41.77 3.18
C MET A 883 -9.04 41.70 4.65
N PRO A 884 -9.74 42.37 5.59
CA PRO A 884 -9.39 42.27 7.00
C PRO A 884 -9.69 40.86 7.51
N GLY A 885 -8.75 40.27 8.24
CA GLY A 885 -8.94 38.95 8.86
C GLY A 885 -9.91 38.92 10.05
N GLN A 886 -10.49 40.07 10.43
CA GLN A 886 -11.37 40.23 11.59
C GLN A 886 -12.70 40.85 11.17
N GLY A 887 -13.80 40.41 11.80
CA GLY A 887 -15.15 40.97 11.60
C GLY A 887 -16.04 40.26 10.57
N ALA A 888 -15.61 39.12 10.02
CA ALA A 888 -16.48 38.25 9.21
C ALA A 888 -17.52 37.54 10.09
N THR A 889 -18.73 37.36 9.57
CA THR A 889 -19.80 36.65 10.26
C THR A 889 -19.48 35.16 10.45
N LEU A 890 -18.81 34.55 9.46
CA LEU A 890 -18.31 33.17 9.49
C LEU A 890 -16.76 33.18 9.50
N PRO A 891 -16.11 33.43 10.64
CA PRO A 891 -14.67 33.71 10.69
C PRO A 891 -13.77 32.54 10.27
N ILE A 892 -14.13 31.29 10.62
CA ILE A 892 -13.29 30.12 10.36
C ILE A 892 -13.26 29.81 8.86
N ALA A 893 -14.44 29.69 8.26
CA ALA A 893 -14.65 29.44 6.84
C ALA A 893 -14.07 30.59 6.01
N TYR A 894 -14.36 31.85 6.37
CA TYR A 894 -13.82 33.02 5.69
C TYR A 894 -12.28 32.99 5.63
N ALA A 895 -11.64 32.76 6.78
CA ALA A 895 -10.19 32.68 6.85
C ALA A 895 -9.62 31.57 5.96
N LYS A 896 -10.26 30.39 5.89
CA LYS A 896 -9.83 29.31 4.98
C LYS A 896 -10.08 29.67 3.52
N THR A 897 -11.23 30.25 3.16
CA THR A 897 -11.52 30.69 1.79
C THR A 897 -10.49 31.70 1.28
N VAL A 898 -10.13 32.69 2.11
CA VAL A 898 -9.08 33.67 1.77
C VAL A 898 -7.72 33.01 1.56
N ARG A 899 -7.35 32.03 2.39
CA ARG A 899 -6.10 31.26 2.20
C ARG A 899 -6.13 30.46 0.90
N MET A 900 -7.23 29.78 0.61
CA MET A 900 -7.39 29.04 -0.64
C MET A 900 -7.31 29.97 -1.85
N LEU A 901 -7.90 31.16 -1.79
CA LEU A 901 -7.77 32.17 -2.85
C LEU A 901 -6.32 32.65 -3.04
N ARG A 902 -5.59 32.88 -1.95
CA ARG A 902 -4.16 33.26 -2.01
C ARG A 902 -3.33 32.15 -2.64
N SER A 903 -3.54 30.89 -2.22
CA SER A 903 -2.87 29.72 -2.81
C SER A 903 -3.24 29.56 -4.29
N LEU A 904 -4.52 29.71 -4.64
CA LEU A 904 -5.01 29.60 -6.02
C LEU A 904 -4.35 30.62 -6.95
N ARG A 905 -4.16 31.86 -6.49
CA ARG A 905 -3.49 32.91 -7.28
C ARG A 905 -1.98 32.69 -7.37
N ALA A 906 -1.35 32.21 -6.31
CA ALA A 906 0.09 31.93 -6.29
C ALA A 906 0.46 30.69 -7.14
N ASN A 907 -0.29 29.61 -6.98
CA ASN A 907 0.05 28.28 -7.50
C ASN A 907 -0.77 27.88 -8.74
N GLN A 908 -1.71 28.72 -9.20
CA GLN A 908 -2.72 28.41 -10.26
C GLN A 908 -3.64 27.21 -9.95
N PHE A 909 -3.54 26.66 -8.75
CA PHE A 909 -4.29 25.53 -8.23
C PHE A 909 -4.50 25.73 -6.73
N ALA A 910 -5.64 25.28 -6.21
CA ALA A 910 -5.85 25.17 -4.77
C ALA A 910 -6.68 23.93 -4.45
N SER A 911 -6.42 23.37 -3.29
CA SER A 911 -7.21 22.33 -2.65
C SER A 911 -7.50 22.71 -1.20
N PHE A 912 -8.40 21.98 -0.54
CA PHE A 912 -8.68 22.19 0.88
C PHE A 912 -7.53 21.73 1.79
N THR A 913 -6.75 20.75 1.35
CA THR A 913 -5.63 20.21 2.11
C THR A 913 -4.38 21.09 2.03
N GLU A 914 -4.26 21.98 1.05
CA GLU A 914 -3.23 23.03 0.96
C GLU A 914 -3.67 24.32 1.70
#